data_AF-A0AAV1R6H5-F1
#
_entry.id   AF-A0AAV1R6H5-F1
#
_cell.length_a   1.000
_cell.length_b   1.000
_cell.length_c   1.000
_cell.angle_alpha   90.00
_cell.angle_beta   90.00
_cell.angle_gamma   90.00
#
_symmetry.space_group_name_H-M   'P 1'
#
loop_
_entity.id
_entity.type
_entity.pdbx_description
1 polymer ?
#
loop_
_entity_poly.entity_id
_entity_poly.type
_entity_poly.pdbx_seq_one_letter_code
_entity_poly.pdbx_strand_id
1 'polypeptide(L)'
;MINPVKLIEMARKWQRLAALKRKRILLQRNSSNASSSTSNMSSTVADKGHFVVYTADQRRFMFPISYLNNNIVRELLAMSEEEFGLPGDGPITLPCDAVFMEYAVSLIQGRDKEMEKAVLMSPPYHDRQKNKESERHQFDKYGWSYSGGPKEHQRKRKEKKMGEVDEANSTPVTPRPASVAPTPPISAPPSQFHSPSLSRSPLLSPDHIVPSKTPKNSTPRNSTPKIGTPRSGTPRIRTPRFITPIGSPIRRALQLTRLDPEDAWLPITESRNGNAWYAAFHCLCSGIGFQALVLPVAFTVLGWAWGIITLTVAFAWQLYTLYLLVQLHENTETGVRYSRYLQIMSANFGEKKAKWLGLFPILYLSIGTCVALNIIGGSTSKLFFQTVCGESCTVKTLTPVEWYLVFASAAVLLSQLPNLNSIAGVSLIGSITAVMYCTIMWMVSVNKDRLPGITYKPVRGPKEVDRLFEVLNALGIVAFAFRGHNLILEIQATMPSSEKHPSRVPMWKGAKAAYAVIAACLFPLAIGGFWAYGQRIPKNGGLQSAFYAFRRRDTSQFIMGLVSLLIIINALSSFQIYAMPMFDQLESIFTRRMKKPCQWWLRVILRAVFGYGVFFLAVAIPSIGSVGGLVGGISLPVTLAYPCFMWLRMKKPKKYGKMWYLNWVLGITGLILSVSLMAAGVYVIKENDSKFQWFKPK
;
A
#
# COMPACT_ATOMS: atom_id res chain seq x y z
N MET A 1 -26.37 -5.70 32.75
CA MET A 1 -25.19 -5.15 32.05
C MET A 1 -25.63 -4.62 30.69
N ILE A 2 -25.15 -3.45 30.29
CA ILE A 2 -25.48 -2.85 28.97
C ILE A 2 -24.50 -3.40 27.94
N ASN A 3 -24.99 -3.78 26.76
CA ASN A 3 -24.15 -4.28 25.67
C ASN A 3 -23.27 -3.13 25.10
N PRO A 4 -21.96 -3.32 24.85
CA PRO A 4 -21.08 -2.26 24.32
C PRO A 4 -21.58 -1.64 23.01
N VAL A 5 -22.32 -2.38 22.17
CA VAL A 5 -22.96 -1.84 20.96
C VAL A 5 -24.07 -0.83 21.32
N LYS A 6 -24.89 -1.12 22.35
CA LYS A 6 -25.89 -0.17 22.89
C LYS A 6 -25.20 1.05 23.51
N LEU A 7 -24.07 0.85 24.18
CA LEU A 7 -23.31 1.94 24.81
C LEU A 7 -22.77 2.93 23.77
N ILE A 8 -22.13 2.41 22.71
CA ILE A 8 -21.66 3.20 21.56
C ILE A 8 -22.82 3.92 20.86
N GLU A 9 -24.00 3.32 20.79
CA GLU A 9 -25.20 3.94 20.21
C GLU A 9 -25.79 5.04 21.10
N MET A 10 -25.78 4.87 22.43
CA MET A 10 -26.13 5.90 23.41
C MET A 10 -25.18 7.10 23.32
N ALA A 11 -23.86 6.89 23.36
CA ALA A 11 -22.88 7.97 23.20
C ALA A 11 -23.08 8.75 21.88
N ARG A 12 -23.46 8.04 20.80
CA ARG A 12 -23.76 8.63 19.49
C ARG A 12 -25.09 9.42 19.46
N LYS A 13 -26.10 9.01 20.25
CA LYS A 13 -27.33 9.82 20.49
C LYS A 13 -27.01 11.08 21.31
N TRP A 14 -26.21 10.95 22.37
CA TRP A 14 -25.90 12.06 23.28
C TRP A 14 -25.07 13.15 22.59
N GLN A 15 -24.09 12.79 21.74
CA GLN A 15 -23.36 13.77 20.92
C GLN A 15 -24.25 14.50 19.90
N ARG A 16 -25.32 13.86 19.39
CA ARG A 16 -26.30 14.53 18.51
C ARG A 16 -27.17 15.52 19.29
N LEU A 17 -27.58 15.18 20.52
CA LEU A 17 -28.33 16.07 21.41
C LEU A 17 -27.50 17.30 21.83
N ALA A 18 -26.22 17.11 22.16
CA ALA A 18 -25.30 18.23 22.44
C ALA A 18 -25.14 19.18 21.23
N ALA A 19 -25.06 18.64 20.01
CA ALA A 19 -25.03 19.43 18.79
C ALA A 19 -26.34 20.20 18.51
N LEU A 20 -27.49 19.67 18.95
CA LEU A 20 -28.79 20.35 18.88
C LEU A 20 -28.92 21.46 19.93
N LYS A 21 -28.46 21.24 21.18
CA LYS A 21 -28.45 22.29 22.23
C LYS A 21 -27.54 23.46 21.85
N ARG A 22 -26.41 23.23 21.14
CA ARG A 22 -25.58 24.31 20.53
C ARG A 22 -26.37 25.21 19.56
N LYS A 23 -27.27 24.67 18.74
CA LYS A 23 -28.13 25.49 17.85
C LYS A 23 -29.15 26.32 18.63
N ARG A 24 -29.63 25.85 19.78
CA ARG A 24 -30.63 26.54 20.61
C ARG A 24 -30.00 27.65 21.47
N ILE A 25 -28.83 27.40 22.07
CA ILE A 25 -28.12 28.39 22.90
C ILE A 25 -27.62 29.57 22.07
N LEU A 26 -27.18 29.34 20.82
CA LEU A 26 -26.80 30.43 19.90
C LEU A 26 -27.98 31.30 19.43
N LEU A 27 -29.22 30.88 19.63
CA LEU A 27 -30.43 31.68 19.37
C LEU A 27 -30.92 32.46 20.60
N GLN A 28 -30.38 32.20 21.79
CA GLN A 28 -30.90 32.74 23.06
C GLN A 28 -29.87 33.61 23.82
N ARG A 29 -28.67 33.80 23.28
CA ARG A 29 -27.58 34.64 23.85
C ARG A 29 -27.59 36.08 23.31
N ASN A 30 -28.76 36.63 22.99
CA ASN A 30 -28.97 38.03 22.61
C ASN A 30 -29.87 38.78 23.63
N SER A 31 -29.58 38.62 24.93
CA SER A 31 -29.91 39.59 25.99
C SER A 31 -29.24 39.16 27.30
N SER A 32 -29.08 40.11 28.23
CA SER A 32 -28.50 40.03 29.59
C SER A 32 -26.96 40.16 29.71
N ASN A 33 -26.53 41.33 30.20
CA ASN A 33 -25.20 41.57 30.75
C ASN A 33 -25.14 41.01 32.18
N ALA A 34 -24.04 40.34 32.53
CA ALA A 34 -23.63 40.14 33.92
C ALA A 34 -22.10 39.98 33.99
N SER A 35 -21.48 40.65 34.95
CA SER A 35 -20.02 40.74 35.13
C SER A 35 -19.42 39.42 35.60
N SER A 36 -18.28 39.03 35.02
CA SER A 36 -17.44 37.93 35.52
C SER A 36 -16.18 38.49 36.18
N SER A 37 -16.16 38.53 37.51
CA SER A 37 -14.98 38.91 38.29
C SER A 37 -13.87 37.88 38.10
N THR A 38 -12.67 38.34 37.74
CA THR A 38 -11.44 37.52 37.76
C THR A 38 -11.00 37.26 39.19
N SER A 39 -10.85 35.98 39.57
CA SER A 39 -10.19 35.56 40.81
C SER A 39 -9.04 34.61 40.51
N ASN A 40 -7.90 34.86 41.16
CA ASN A 40 -6.61 34.23 40.88
C ASN A 40 -6.60 32.71 41.08
N MET A 41 -5.75 32.02 40.30
CA MET A 41 -5.58 30.56 40.37
C MET A 41 -4.62 30.19 41.50
N SER A 42 -5.17 29.86 42.68
CA SER A 42 -4.44 29.11 43.71
C SER A 42 -4.67 27.60 43.52
N SER A 43 -3.66 26.80 43.82
CA SER A 43 -3.73 25.33 43.76
C SER A 43 -4.51 24.79 44.94
N THR A 44 -5.84 24.82 44.88
CA THR A 44 -6.68 24.22 45.92
C THR A 44 -6.48 22.71 45.97
N VAL A 45 -6.00 22.23 47.12
CA VAL A 45 -6.14 20.83 47.55
C VAL A 45 -7.64 20.48 47.46
N ALA A 46 -7.98 19.24 47.09
CA ALA A 46 -9.37 18.84 46.98
C ALA A 46 -10.08 18.96 48.34
N ASP A 47 -11.25 19.60 48.37
CA ASP A 47 -12.03 19.72 49.61
C ASP A 47 -12.39 18.33 50.15
N LYS A 48 -12.29 18.14 51.47
CA LYS A 48 -12.63 16.87 52.12
C LYS A 48 -14.03 16.41 51.67
N GLY A 49 -14.13 15.15 51.25
CA GLY A 49 -15.37 14.58 50.71
C GLY A 49 -15.54 14.69 49.19
N HIS A 50 -14.54 15.20 48.46
CA HIS A 50 -14.56 15.27 46.99
C HIS A 50 -13.40 14.48 46.35
N PHE A 51 -13.63 13.93 45.16
CA PHE A 51 -12.60 13.39 44.26
C PHE A 51 -12.41 14.30 43.05
N VAL A 52 -11.23 14.21 42.43
CA VAL A 52 -10.84 15.04 41.28
C VAL A 52 -10.66 14.14 40.07
N VAL A 53 -11.17 14.59 38.93
CA VAL A 53 -10.91 13.98 37.62
C VAL A 53 -10.42 15.03 36.64
N TYR A 54 -9.60 14.58 35.70
CA TYR A 54 -9.10 15.37 34.58
C TYR A 54 -9.79 14.91 33.31
N THR A 55 -9.88 15.80 32.34
CA THR A 55 -10.40 15.52 30.99
C THR A 55 -9.25 15.33 30.01
N ALA A 56 -9.53 14.79 28.82
CA ALA A 56 -8.51 14.60 27.79
C ALA A 56 -7.85 15.92 27.33
N ASP A 57 -8.53 17.07 27.52
CA ASP A 57 -8.01 18.43 27.35
C ASP A 57 -7.42 19.04 28.64
N GLN A 58 -7.05 18.20 29.62
CA GLN A 58 -6.36 18.55 30.87
C GLN A 58 -7.13 19.51 31.81
N ARG A 59 -8.44 19.67 31.63
CA ARG A 59 -9.26 20.50 32.53
C ARG A 59 -9.71 19.70 33.75
N ARG A 60 -9.47 20.26 34.94
CA ARG A 60 -9.80 19.69 36.25
C ARG A 60 -11.29 19.87 36.58
N PHE A 61 -11.94 18.80 37.00
CA PHE A 61 -13.29 18.79 37.58
C PHE A 61 -13.26 18.15 38.97
N MET A 62 -14.08 18.67 39.88
CA MET A 62 -14.18 18.18 41.27
C MET A 62 -15.61 17.69 41.53
N PHE A 63 -15.74 16.50 42.11
CA PHE A 63 -17.00 15.81 42.32
C PHE A 63 -17.14 15.33 43.78
N PRO A 64 -18.31 15.50 44.42
CA PRO A 64 -18.56 14.88 45.72
C PRO A 64 -18.42 13.36 45.64
N ILE A 65 -17.87 12.71 46.66
CA ILE A 65 -17.71 11.24 46.71
C ILE A 65 -19.07 10.52 46.58
N SER A 66 -20.17 11.15 47.01
CA SER A 66 -21.53 10.64 46.80
C SER A 66 -21.90 10.41 45.33
N TYR A 67 -21.22 11.06 44.39
CA TYR A 67 -21.46 10.91 42.95
C TYR A 67 -20.85 9.62 42.38
N LEU A 68 -20.00 8.90 43.12
CA LEU A 68 -19.49 7.58 42.69
C LEU A 68 -20.60 6.53 42.54
N ASN A 69 -21.75 6.73 43.20
CA ASN A 69 -22.93 5.87 43.03
C ASN A 69 -23.78 6.25 41.79
N ASN A 70 -23.45 7.33 41.07
CA ASN A 70 -24.17 7.71 39.86
C ASN A 70 -23.71 6.85 38.66
N ASN A 71 -24.65 6.24 37.94
CA ASN A 71 -24.37 5.39 36.78
C ASN A 71 -23.50 6.07 35.71
N ILE A 72 -23.68 7.38 35.48
CA ILE A 72 -22.89 8.15 34.49
C ILE A 72 -21.42 8.24 34.93
N VAL A 73 -21.17 8.46 36.23
CA VAL A 73 -19.82 8.57 36.80
C VAL A 73 -19.13 7.21 36.81
N ARG A 74 -19.86 6.13 37.16
CA ARG A 74 -19.31 4.77 37.10
C ARG A 74 -18.89 4.36 35.69
N GLU A 75 -19.71 4.68 34.69
CA GLU A 75 -19.38 4.38 33.29
C GLU A 75 -18.16 5.19 32.80
N LEU A 76 -18.06 6.47 33.20
CA LEU A 76 -16.90 7.31 32.90
C LEU A 76 -15.60 6.75 33.52
N LEU A 77 -15.66 6.26 34.75
CA LEU A 77 -14.51 5.63 35.42
C LEU A 77 -14.16 4.27 34.79
N ALA A 78 -15.15 3.46 34.39
CA ALA A 78 -14.92 2.21 33.69
C ALA A 78 -14.26 2.42 32.30
N MET A 79 -14.67 3.44 31.55
CA MET A 79 -13.99 3.82 30.29
C MET A 79 -12.56 4.35 30.55
N SER A 80 -12.33 5.04 31.67
CA SER A 80 -10.98 5.44 32.09
C SER A 80 -10.10 4.23 32.43
N GLU A 81 -10.65 3.20 33.06
CA GLU A 81 -9.96 1.94 33.35
C GLU A 81 -9.64 1.16 32.06
N GLU A 82 -10.58 1.08 31.11
CA GLU A 82 -10.35 0.40 29.81
C GLU A 82 -9.28 1.11 28.96
N GLU A 83 -9.23 2.45 28.98
CA GLU A 83 -8.29 3.23 28.15
C GLU A 83 -6.90 3.42 28.80
N PHE A 84 -6.83 3.54 30.13
CA PHE A 84 -5.58 3.88 30.85
C PHE A 84 -5.07 2.80 31.82
N GLY A 85 -5.88 1.78 32.14
CA GLY A 85 -5.53 0.66 33.01
C GLY A 85 -5.53 0.99 34.51
N LEU A 86 -5.23 -0.04 35.32
CA LEU A 86 -4.99 0.06 36.76
C LEU A 86 -3.72 -0.73 37.15
N PRO A 87 -2.92 -0.28 38.14
CA PRO A 87 -2.84 1.05 38.72
C PRO A 87 -1.73 1.90 38.06
N GLY A 88 -1.88 3.23 38.09
CA GLY A 88 -0.82 4.16 37.70
C GLY A 88 -0.72 5.35 38.66
N ASP A 89 0.50 5.84 38.90
CA ASP A 89 0.81 6.92 39.85
C ASP A 89 0.40 8.33 39.34
N GLY A 90 -0.79 8.44 38.74
CA GLY A 90 -1.27 9.64 38.07
C GLY A 90 -2.72 10.02 38.42
N PRO A 91 -3.15 11.23 38.06
CA PRO A 91 -4.52 11.67 38.29
C PRO A 91 -5.52 10.93 37.39
N ILE A 92 -6.70 10.61 37.93
CA ILE A 92 -7.80 9.96 37.20
C ILE A 92 -8.17 10.83 35.99
N THR A 93 -7.98 10.31 34.77
CA THR A 93 -8.17 11.04 33.53
C THR A 93 -9.26 10.38 32.69
N LEU A 94 -10.35 11.10 32.43
CA LEU A 94 -11.50 10.59 31.70
C LEU A 94 -11.32 10.79 30.18
N PRO A 95 -11.73 9.82 29.34
CA PRO A 95 -11.57 9.86 27.87
C PRO A 95 -12.63 10.75 27.18
N CYS A 96 -12.84 11.95 27.70
CA CYS A 96 -13.80 12.94 27.21
C CYS A 96 -13.28 14.37 27.36
N ASP A 97 -13.84 15.30 26.58
CA ASP A 97 -13.51 16.72 26.66
C ASP A 97 -14.30 17.48 27.75
N ALA A 98 -13.78 18.63 28.15
CA ALA A 98 -14.40 19.52 29.12
C ALA A 98 -15.86 19.89 28.82
N VAL A 99 -16.23 20.04 27.54
CA VAL A 99 -17.58 20.44 27.14
C VAL A 99 -18.58 19.29 27.33
N PHE A 100 -18.14 18.06 27.08
CA PHE A 100 -18.90 16.87 27.43
C PHE A 100 -19.05 16.72 28.95
N MET A 101 -17.98 16.98 29.72
CA MET A 101 -18.05 16.92 31.18
C MET A 101 -18.96 17.98 31.79
N GLU A 102 -18.97 19.22 31.32
CA GLU A 102 -19.94 20.24 31.75
C GLU A 102 -21.40 19.78 31.50
N TYR A 103 -21.66 19.08 30.38
CA TYR A 103 -22.97 18.51 30.10
C TYR A 103 -23.29 17.32 31.02
N ALA A 104 -22.35 16.40 31.26
CA ALA A 104 -22.52 15.30 32.20
C ALA A 104 -22.81 15.80 33.63
N VAL A 105 -22.05 16.80 34.10
CA VAL A 105 -22.30 17.49 35.39
C VAL A 105 -23.73 18.04 35.44
N SER A 106 -24.21 18.68 34.37
CA SER A 106 -25.57 19.25 34.33
C SER A 106 -26.68 18.21 34.46
N LEU A 107 -26.45 16.99 33.96
CA LEU A 107 -27.37 15.84 34.08
C LEU A 107 -27.28 15.20 35.48
N ILE A 108 -26.06 14.98 35.99
CA ILE A 108 -25.83 14.40 37.32
C ILE A 108 -26.43 15.31 38.42
N GLN A 109 -26.40 16.63 38.24
CA GLN A 109 -27.02 17.61 39.13
C GLN A 109 -28.55 17.75 38.97
N GLY A 110 -29.20 16.91 38.14
CA GLY A 110 -30.65 16.82 38.06
C GLY A 110 -31.39 18.06 37.52
N ARG A 111 -30.69 18.95 36.80
CA ARG A 111 -31.23 20.25 36.36
C ARG A 111 -32.11 20.22 35.10
N ASP A 112 -32.36 19.05 34.50
CA ASP A 112 -33.08 18.92 33.21
C ASP A 112 -34.05 17.71 33.21
N LYS A 113 -34.90 17.59 34.24
CA LYS A 113 -35.84 16.46 34.44
C LYS A 113 -36.84 16.24 33.29
N GLU A 114 -37.12 17.25 32.48
CA GLU A 114 -37.99 17.11 31.31
C GLU A 114 -37.34 16.29 30.18
N MET A 115 -36.02 16.39 30.00
CA MET A 115 -35.29 15.61 28.99
C MET A 115 -35.23 14.11 29.34
N GLU A 116 -35.18 13.76 30.63
CA GLU A 116 -35.18 12.36 31.08
C GLU A 116 -36.51 11.67 30.72
N LYS A 117 -37.64 12.34 30.94
CA LYS A 117 -38.95 11.89 30.43
C LYS A 117 -39.00 11.84 28.90
N ALA A 118 -38.46 12.83 28.19
CA ALA A 118 -38.46 12.84 26.72
C ALA A 118 -37.62 11.70 26.09
N VAL A 119 -36.57 11.23 26.78
CA VAL A 119 -35.77 10.06 26.36
C VAL A 119 -36.53 8.75 26.61
N LEU A 120 -37.31 8.67 27.69
CA LEU A 120 -38.10 7.47 28.05
C LEU A 120 -39.43 7.35 27.27
N MET A 121 -40.03 8.46 26.84
CA MET A 121 -41.36 8.50 26.19
C MET A 121 -41.33 8.43 24.65
N SER A 122 -40.16 8.29 24.00
CA SER A 122 -40.12 8.18 22.53
C SER A 122 -40.56 6.79 22.04
N PRO A 123 -41.57 6.66 21.16
CA PRO A 123 -42.10 5.35 20.76
C PRO A 123 -41.09 4.56 19.91
N PRO A 124 -41.10 3.21 19.97
CA PRO A 124 -40.23 2.37 19.16
C PRO A 124 -40.58 2.54 17.68
N TYR A 125 -39.58 2.88 16.86
CA TYR A 125 -39.73 3.03 15.41
C TYR A 125 -39.83 1.66 14.71
N HIS A 126 -40.98 1.00 14.89
CA HIS A 126 -41.42 -0.14 14.08
C HIS A 126 -42.09 0.39 12.79
N ASP A 127 -41.31 0.93 11.84
CA ASP A 127 -41.54 0.60 10.43
C ASP A 127 -40.31 0.82 9.54
N ARG A 128 -39.56 -0.27 9.32
CA ARG A 128 -38.89 -0.52 8.03
C ARG A 128 -38.69 -2.01 7.83
N GLN A 129 -39.78 -2.78 7.94
CA GLN A 129 -39.76 -4.22 7.63
C GLN A 129 -40.65 -4.60 6.44
N LYS A 130 -41.58 -3.72 6.02
CA LYS A 130 -42.23 -3.77 4.69
C LYS A 130 -41.27 -3.35 3.55
N ASN A 131 -40.21 -4.12 3.37
CA ASN A 131 -39.55 -4.34 2.06
C ASN A 131 -38.54 -5.51 2.07
N LYS A 132 -38.70 -6.50 2.97
CA LYS A 132 -37.93 -7.77 2.95
C LYS A 132 -38.77 -9.02 2.72
N GLU A 133 -40.02 -8.83 2.28
CA GLU A 133 -40.97 -9.89 1.95
C GLU A 133 -41.24 -9.98 0.44
N SER A 134 -40.98 -8.91 -0.33
CA SER A 134 -41.09 -8.92 -1.80
C SER A 134 -39.91 -9.56 -2.53
N GLU A 135 -38.76 -9.77 -1.87
CA GLU A 135 -37.61 -10.48 -2.46
C GLU A 135 -37.55 -11.96 -2.06
N ARG A 136 -38.43 -12.42 -1.15
CA ARG A 136 -38.46 -13.82 -0.72
C ARG A 136 -39.29 -14.72 -1.64
N HIS A 137 -40.16 -14.16 -2.48
CA HIS A 137 -40.88 -14.88 -3.53
C HIS A 137 -40.15 -14.95 -4.89
N GLN A 138 -38.89 -14.51 -4.97
CA GLN A 138 -38.09 -14.61 -6.21
C GLN A 138 -36.85 -15.51 -6.06
N PHE A 139 -36.66 -16.16 -4.90
CA PHE A 139 -35.53 -17.05 -4.62
C PHE A 139 -35.84 -18.56 -4.70
N ASP A 140 -37.11 -18.95 -4.88
CA ASP A 140 -37.51 -20.37 -5.02
C ASP A 140 -37.49 -20.89 -6.47
N LYS A 141 -37.03 -20.09 -7.47
CA LYS A 141 -37.07 -20.50 -8.89
C LYS A 141 -35.81 -21.22 -9.41
N TYR A 142 -34.71 -21.26 -8.64
CA TYR A 142 -33.49 -21.98 -9.02
C TYR A 142 -32.88 -22.71 -7.80
N GLY A 143 -33.41 -23.91 -7.54
CA GLY A 143 -33.09 -24.68 -6.34
C GLY A 143 -31.68 -25.28 -6.34
N TRP A 144 -31.02 -25.21 -5.17
CA TRP A 144 -29.96 -26.11 -4.75
C TRP A 144 -30.22 -26.47 -3.29
N SER A 145 -30.52 -27.73 -3.02
CA SER A 145 -30.85 -28.23 -1.68
C SER A 145 -29.58 -28.67 -0.95
N TYR A 146 -29.39 -28.20 0.29
CA TYR A 146 -28.50 -28.83 1.25
C TYR A 146 -29.14 -28.82 2.65
N SER A 147 -29.49 -30.02 3.11
CA SER A 147 -29.99 -30.28 4.47
C SER A 147 -28.81 -30.56 5.40
N GLY A 148 -28.90 -30.13 6.67
CA GLY A 148 -27.81 -30.34 7.63
C GLY A 148 -27.87 -29.45 8.88
N GLY A 149 -28.98 -29.48 9.63
CA GLY A 149 -29.04 -28.93 10.99
C GLY A 149 -28.74 -30.00 12.05
N PRO A 150 -28.04 -29.67 13.16
CA PRO A 150 -27.61 -30.65 14.15
C PRO A 150 -28.75 -31.07 15.10
N LYS A 151 -28.69 -32.32 15.59
CA LYS A 151 -29.44 -32.78 16.77
C LYS A 151 -28.51 -33.53 17.71
N GLU A 152 -28.53 -33.14 18.97
CA GLU A 152 -27.81 -33.77 20.05
C GLU A 152 -28.75 -33.95 21.23
N HIS A 153 -29.07 -35.20 21.60
CA HIS A 153 -28.90 -35.75 22.95
C HIS A 153 -29.55 -37.14 23.13
N GLN A 154 -28.98 -37.89 24.10
CA GLN A 154 -29.38 -39.22 24.60
C GLN A 154 -29.11 -40.38 23.62
N ARG A 155 -28.70 -41.58 24.06
CA ARG A 155 -28.91 -42.23 25.37
C ARG A 155 -27.74 -43.18 25.74
N LYS A 156 -27.49 -43.40 27.04
CA LYS A 156 -26.51 -44.38 27.56
C LYS A 156 -27.08 -45.82 27.59
N ARG A 157 -26.15 -46.79 27.67
CA ARG A 157 -26.22 -48.15 28.29
C ARG A 157 -26.76 -49.35 27.49
N LYS A 158 -25.96 -50.44 27.56
CA LYS A 158 -26.29 -51.90 27.43
C LYS A 158 -26.76 -52.37 26.03
N GLU A 159 -26.54 -53.61 25.56
CA GLU A 159 -25.74 -54.77 26.01
C GLU A 159 -25.46 -55.66 24.77
N LYS A 160 -24.24 -56.16 24.54
CA LYS A 160 -23.82 -57.56 24.77
C LYS A 160 -24.58 -58.66 23.99
N LYS A 161 -24.04 -59.09 22.85
CA LYS A 161 -23.98 -60.46 22.23
C LYS A 161 -23.44 -60.32 20.78
N MET A 162 -22.60 -61.15 20.13
CA MET A 162 -21.82 -62.39 20.38
C MET A 162 -22.04 -63.37 19.20
N GLY A 163 -20.97 -64.01 18.71
CA GLY A 163 -20.88 -64.87 17.50
C GLY A 163 -19.99 -64.21 16.43
N GLU A 164 -18.75 -64.66 16.15
CA GLU A 164 -18.32 -65.88 15.41
C GLU A 164 -18.71 -65.83 13.91
N VAL A 165 -17.86 -66.15 12.92
CA VAL A 165 -16.43 -66.59 12.84
C VAL A 165 -15.85 -66.08 11.47
N ASP A 166 -14.57 -66.08 11.08
CA ASP A 166 -13.63 -67.21 10.84
C ASP A 166 -12.14 -66.74 10.58
N GLU A 167 -11.28 -67.65 10.11
CA GLU A 167 -9.82 -67.61 9.79
C GLU A 167 -9.42 -66.91 8.42
N ALA A 168 -8.14 -66.74 7.99
CA ALA A 168 -6.84 -67.31 8.39
C ALA A 168 -5.58 -66.47 8.01
N ASN A 169 -4.43 -66.78 8.64
CA ASN A 169 -3.02 -66.63 8.21
C ASN A 169 -2.38 -65.22 8.04
N SER A 170 -1.11 -64.96 8.40
CA SER A 170 -0.08 -65.74 9.12
C SER A 170 1.11 -64.84 9.54
N THR A 171 1.82 -65.14 10.64
CA THR A 171 3.13 -64.53 11.02
C THR A 171 4.27 -65.56 10.91
N PRO A 172 5.57 -65.17 11.04
CA PRO A 172 6.22 -65.44 12.34
C PRO A 172 7.39 -64.51 12.79
N VAL A 173 7.51 -64.39 14.13
CA VAL A 173 8.73 -64.47 14.98
C VAL A 173 9.73 -63.28 15.15
N THR A 174 10.03 -63.06 16.44
CA THR A 174 10.92 -62.08 17.12
C THR A 174 12.31 -62.68 17.42
N PRO A 175 13.34 -61.93 17.91
CA PRO A 175 13.48 -61.75 19.38
C PRO A 175 14.16 -60.43 19.86
N ARG A 176 14.10 -60.22 21.19
CA ARG A 176 14.79 -59.17 21.97
C ARG A 176 15.52 -59.83 23.16
N PRO A 177 16.67 -59.29 23.60
CA PRO A 177 16.96 -59.12 25.04
C PRO A 177 17.56 -57.71 25.32
N ALA A 178 17.73 -57.20 26.54
CA ALA A 178 17.16 -57.45 27.88
C ALA A 178 17.35 -56.17 28.75
N SER A 179 16.82 -56.14 29.97
CA SER A 179 16.82 -54.95 30.87
C SER A 179 17.75 -55.07 32.08
N VAL A 180 18.19 -53.93 32.64
CA VAL A 180 18.64 -53.78 34.05
C VAL A 180 18.09 -52.46 34.62
N ALA A 181 17.84 -52.40 35.94
CA ALA A 181 17.19 -51.29 36.67
C ALA A 181 18.14 -50.68 37.76
N PRO A 182 17.71 -49.96 38.83
CA PRO A 182 17.37 -48.52 38.80
C PRO A 182 18.00 -47.63 39.92
N THR A 183 17.72 -46.31 39.88
CA THR A 183 17.67 -45.28 40.99
C THR A 183 18.97 -44.76 41.69
N PRO A 184 19.00 -43.55 42.33
CA PRO A 184 18.20 -42.29 42.20
C PRO A 184 19.10 -40.97 42.16
N PRO A 185 18.85 -39.78 42.77
CA PRO A 185 19.10 -38.47 42.08
C PRO A 185 20.00 -37.40 42.78
N ILE A 186 20.63 -36.47 42.03
CA ILE A 186 21.35 -35.28 42.56
C ILE A 186 21.10 -34.01 41.70
N SER A 187 21.17 -32.83 42.33
CA SER A 187 20.68 -31.51 41.87
C SER A 187 21.67 -30.57 41.12
N ALA A 188 21.07 -29.59 40.42
CA ALA A 188 21.55 -28.20 40.15
C ALA A 188 22.70 -27.95 39.13
N PRO A 189 22.88 -26.72 38.60
CA PRO A 189 21.92 -25.65 38.26
C PRO A 189 22.05 -25.13 36.79
N PRO A 190 21.11 -24.30 36.26
CA PRO A 190 21.23 -23.71 34.92
C PRO A 190 22.08 -22.43 34.89
N SER A 191 22.87 -22.26 33.82
CA SER A 191 23.77 -21.12 33.61
C SER A 191 23.04 -19.85 33.12
N GLN A 192 23.39 -18.71 33.72
CA GLN A 192 22.94 -17.38 33.30
C GLN A 192 23.89 -16.79 32.24
N PHE A 193 23.35 -16.05 31.27
CA PHE A 193 24.12 -15.06 30.51
C PHE A 193 23.35 -13.74 30.37
N HIS A 194 24.08 -12.63 30.47
CA HIS A 194 23.55 -11.32 30.82
C HIS A 194 22.95 -10.53 29.65
N SER A 195 21.96 -9.68 29.98
CA SER A 195 21.54 -8.54 29.16
C SER A 195 21.99 -7.23 29.81
N PRO A 196 22.54 -6.25 29.07
CA PRO A 196 22.84 -4.93 29.63
C PRO A 196 21.63 -3.98 29.48
N SER A 197 21.09 -3.54 30.61
CA SER A 197 20.10 -2.45 30.69
C SER A 197 20.79 -1.09 30.74
N LEU A 198 20.29 -0.10 30.00
CA LEU A 198 20.59 1.31 30.24
C LEU A 198 19.31 2.16 30.26
N SER A 199 18.99 2.64 31.46
CA SER A 199 18.02 3.71 31.72
C SER A 199 18.77 4.90 32.29
N ARG A 200 18.43 6.13 31.85
CA ARG A 200 18.77 7.35 32.59
C ARG A 200 17.81 8.49 32.27
N SER A 201 16.98 8.83 33.25
CA SER A 201 16.23 10.09 33.32
C SER A 201 17.11 11.21 33.87
N PRO A 202 16.88 12.48 33.52
CA PRO A 202 17.44 13.63 34.23
C PRO A 202 16.43 14.21 35.25
N LEU A 203 16.92 14.53 36.45
CA LEU A 203 16.22 15.31 37.48
C LEU A 203 17.00 16.61 37.75
N LEU A 204 16.30 17.62 38.28
CA LEU A 204 16.74 19.01 38.41
C LEU A 204 17.35 19.34 39.81
N SER A 205 18.15 20.43 39.82
CA SER A 205 18.36 21.42 40.91
C SER A 205 19.50 21.19 41.93
N PRO A 206 19.99 22.23 42.66
CA PRO A 206 20.13 23.68 42.34
C PRO A 206 21.51 24.31 42.76
N ASP A 207 21.60 25.66 42.73
CA ASP A 207 22.43 26.57 43.58
C ASP A 207 23.52 27.51 42.96
N HIS A 208 23.10 28.77 42.70
CA HIS A 208 23.57 30.08 43.24
C HIS A 208 25.06 30.57 43.38
N ILE A 209 25.28 31.83 42.90
CA ILE A 209 26.23 32.93 43.34
C ILE A 209 27.72 32.87 42.85
N VAL A 210 28.23 33.63 41.84
CA VAL A 210 28.56 35.10 41.71
C VAL A 210 29.73 35.57 42.64
N PRO A 211 30.75 36.45 42.29
CA PRO A 211 30.91 37.44 41.18
C PRO A 211 32.32 37.66 40.48
N SER A 212 32.32 38.54 39.46
CA SER A 212 33.40 39.48 38.98
C SER A 212 34.52 38.94 38.05
N LYS A 213 34.95 39.62 36.96
CA LYS A 213 35.22 41.06 36.74
C LYS A 213 34.91 41.56 35.29
N THR A 214 34.81 42.88 35.15
CA THR A 214 34.51 43.73 33.95
C THR A 214 35.79 44.36 33.33
N PRO A 215 35.77 45.36 32.40
CA PRO A 215 34.76 45.82 31.40
C PRO A 215 35.33 46.02 29.96
N LYS A 216 34.48 46.47 29.00
CA LYS A 216 34.80 47.67 28.17
C LYS A 216 33.55 48.29 27.47
N ASN A 217 33.38 49.59 27.75
CA ASN A 217 32.52 50.69 27.26
C ASN A 217 32.08 50.66 25.76
N SER A 218 31.09 51.44 25.27
CA SER A 218 30.55 52.75 25.72
C SER A 218 29.06 53.04 25.33
N THR A 219 28.57 54.23 25.69
CA THR A 219 27.18 54.68 25.93
C THR A 219 26.43 55.40 24.76
N PRO A 220 25.11 55.72 24.89
CA PRO A 220 24.19 56.08 23.78
C PRO A 220 23.62 57.52 23.82
N ARG A 221 22.65 57.85 22.92
CA ARG A 221 21.59 58.85 23.23
C ARG A 221 20.26 58.71 22.46
N ASN A 222 19.19 59.22 23.08
CA ASN A 222 17.77 59.13 22.69
C ASN A 222 17.28 60.28 21.80
N SER A 223 16.14 60.08 21.13
CA SER A 223 15.10 61.13 20.99
C SER A 223 13.68 60.57 20.73
N THR A 224 12.70 61.23 21.34
CA THR A 224 11.23 61.13 21.18
C THR A 224 10.72 62.55 20.87
N PRO A 225 9.40 62.85 20.68
CA PRO A 225 8.23 62.05 20.31
C PRO A 225 7.42 62.69 19.14
N LYS A 226 6.20 62.22 18.84
CA LYS A 226 4.96 63.05 18.75
C LYS A 226 3.69 62.25 18.44
N ILE A 227 2.54 62.81 18.85
CA ILE A 227 1.19 62.25 18.75
C ILE A 227 0.40 62.97 17.65
N GLY A 228 -0.50 62.26 16.94
CA GLY A 228 -1.48 62.87 16.04
C GLY A 228 -2.54 61.89 15.53
N THR A 229 -3.81 62.18 15.80
CA THR A 229 -5.02 61.55 15.22
C THR A 229 -6.10 62.64 15.05
N PRO A 230 -7.20 62.45 14.29
CA PRO A 230 -7.57 61.33 13.39
C PRO A 230 -7.96 61.79 11.96
N ARG A 231 -8.21 60.84 11.04
CA ARG A 231 -9.20 61.01 9.96
C ARG A 231 -9.77 59.67 9.49
N SER A 232 -11.03 59.67 9.09
CA SER A 232 -11.84 58.46 8.85
C SER A 232 -11.62 57.83 7.47
N GLY A 233 -11.63 56.50 7.44
CA GLY A 233 -11.69 55.71 6.21
C GLY A 233 -12.12 54.27 6.52
N THR A 234 -13.25 53.82 5.99
CA THR A 234 -13.84 52.51 6.27
C THR A 234 -13.19 51.39 5.44
N PRO A 235 -12.73 50.27 6.05
CA PRO A 235 -12.36 49.07 5.32
C PRO A 235 -13.48 48.01 5.38
N ARG A 236 -14.01 47.67 4.21
CA ARG A 236 -15.06 46.67 3.98
C ARG A 236 -14.49 45.24 4.08
N ILE A 237 -14.46 44.65 5.28
CA ILE A 237 -13.92 43.29 5.47
C ILE A 237 -14.94 42.23 5.00
N ARG A 238 -14.53 41.47 3.98
CA ARG A 238 -15.31 40.41 3.33
C ARG A 238 -15.03 39.07 4.03
N THR A 239 -16.04 38.47 4.66
CA THR A 239 -15.88 37.21 5.42
C THR A 239 -15.72 35.99 4.50
N PRO A 240 -14.72 35.11 4.74
CA PRO A 240 -14.67 33.79 4.11
C PRO A 240 -15.53 32.80 4.92
N ARG A 241 -16.57 32.23 4.31
CA ARG A 241 -17.29 31.08 4.88
C ARG A 241 -16.41 29.84 4.83
N PHE A 242 -15.96 29.35 5.99
CA PHE A 242 -15.39 28.01 6.12
C PHE A 242 -16.05 27.28 7.30
N ILE A 243 -17.07 26.48 7.02
CA ILE A 243 -17.70 25.60 8.01
C ILE A 243 -17.15 24.19 7.80
N THR A 244 -16.23 23.77 8.66
CA THR A 244 -15.86 22.36 8.81
C THR A 244 -16.34 21.88 10.18
N PRO A 245 -16.89 20.65 10.29
CA PRO A 245 -17.34 20.14 11.58
C PRO A 245 -16.13 19.77 12.45
N ILE A 246 -15.98 20.48 13.57
CA ILE A 246 -14.94 20.22 14.58
C ILE A 246 -15.29 18.91 15.29
N GLY A 247 -14.63 17.83 14.86
CA GLY A 247 -14.40 16.64 15.70
C GLY A 247 -13.03 16.78 16.37
N SER A 248 -12.85 16.19 17.55
CA SER A 248 -11.57 16.27 18.25
C SER A 248 -10.42 15.66 17.41
N PRO A 249 -9.20 16.24 17.45
CA PRO A 249 -8.06 15.73 16.68
C PRO A 249 -7.77 14.25 16.99
N ILE A 250 -7.91 13.83 18.25
CA ILE A 250 -7.71 12.45 18.68
C ILE A 250 -8.70 11.50 17.99
N ARG A 251 -9.97 11.87 17.86
CA ARG A 251 -10.99 11.04 17.19
C ARG A 251 -10.75 10.94 15.68
N ARG A 252 -10.22 11.98 15.05
CA ARG A 252 -9.84 11.96 13.63
C ARG A 252 -8.57 11.14 13.40
N ALA A 253 -7.58 11.26 14.28
CA ALA A 253 -6.40 10.40 14.29
C ALA A 253 -6.76 8.91 14.43
N LEU A 254 -7.63 8.57 15.39
CA LEU A 254 -8.19 7.21 15.57
C LEU A 254 -9.02 6.71 14.39
N GLN A 255 -9.63 7.60 13.61
CA GLN A 255 -10.32 7.21 12.37
C GLN A 255 -9.35 7.01 11.20
N LEU A 256 -8.29 7.81 11.10
CA LEU A 256 -7.18 7.64 10.14
C LEU A 256 -6.37 6.36 10.37
N THR A 257 -6.38 5.83 11.60
CA THR A 257 -5.75 4.54 11.95
C THR A 257 -6.74 3.37 12.00
N ARG A 258 -8.03 3.56 11.70
CA ARG A 258 -9.03 2.47 11.73
C ARG A 258 -8.86 1.53 10.55
N LEU A 259 -7.89 0.64 10.68
CA LEU A 259 -7.63 -0.49 9.80
C LEU A 259 -8.64 -1.61 10.06
N ASP A 260 -8.85 -2.44 9.05
CA ASP A 260 -9.45 -3.74 9.26
C ASP A 260 -8.46 -4.58 10.10
N PRO A 261 -8.86 -5.16 11.25
CA PRO A 261 -7.99 -6.03 12.02
C PRO A 261 -7.43 -7.20 11.20
N GLU A 262 -8.17 -7.67 10.20
CA GLU A 262 -7.72 -8.73 9.29
C GLU A 262 -6.60 -8.27 8.34
N ASP A 263 -6.51 -6.97 8.02
CA ASP A 263 -5.42 -6.41 7.21
C ASP A 263 -4.10 -6.34 8.00
N ALA A 264 -4.12 -6.35 9.33
CA ALA A 264 -2.90 -6.32 10.15
C ALA A 264 -2.02 -7.58 10.04
N TRP A 265 -2.55 -8.68 9.47
CA TRP A 265 -1.82 -9.94 9.27
C TRP A 265 -1.34 -10.14 7.83
N LEU A 266 -1.64 -9.22 6.91
CA LEU A 266 -1.34 -9.41 5.49
C LEU A 266 0.09 -8.94 5.15
N PRO A 267 0.80 -9.61 4.23
CA PRO A 267 2.20 -9.31 3.89
C PRO A 267 2.52 -7.83 3.59
N ILE A 268 1.61 -7.07 2.99
CA ILE A 268 1.84 -5.63 2.69
C ILE A 268 1.64 -4.75 3.94
N THR A 269 0.78 -5.16 4.86
CA THR A 269 0.33 -4.31 5.98
C THR A 269 0.74 -4.80 7.37
N GLU A 270 1.34 -5.99 7.50
CA GLU A 270 1.89 -6.54 8.75
C GLU A 270 3.06 -5.72 9.32
N SER A 271 3.72 -4.89 8.50
CA SER A 271 4.81 -4.02 8.93
C SER A 271 4.68 -2.62 8.33
N ARG A 272 4.69 -1.58 9.17
CA ARG A 272 4.46 -0.17 8.77
C ARG A 272 5.59 0.80 9.09
N ASN A 273 6.83 0.35 8.86
CA ASN A 273 8.06 1.10 9.14
C ASN A 273 8.68 1.75 7.89
N GLY A 274 7.96 1.76 6.77
CA GLY A 274 8.40 2.32 5.49
C GLY A 274 8.61 3.84 5.55
N ASN A 275 9.58 4.34 4.79
CA ASN A 275 9.96 5.75 4.76
C ASN A 275 10.26 6.22 3.31
N ALA A 276 10.60 7.50 3.14
CA ALA A 276 10.84 8.08 1.81
C ALA A 276 11.97 7.39 1.01
N TRP A 277 13.00 6.85 1.68
CA TRP A 277 14.06 6.07 1.03
C TRP A 277 13.55 4.72 0.56
N TYR A 278 12.79 4.02 1.40
CA TYR A 278 12.22 2.71 1.04
C TYR A 278 11.27 2.85 -0.16
N ALA A 279 10.44 3.89 -0.19
CA ALA A 279 9.63 4.20 -1.38
C ALA A 279 10.48 4.50 -2.61
N ALA A 280 11.59 5.24 -2.47
CA ALA A 280 12.49 5.48 -3.59
C ALA A 280 13.09 4.18 -4.13
N PHE A 281 13.56 3.28 -3.27
CA PHE A 281 14.14 1.99 -3.67
C PHE A 281 13.09 1.04 -4.26
N HIS A 282 11.87 0.97 -3.70
CA HIS A 282 10.81 0.16 -4.28
C HIS A 282 10.33 0.73 -5.64
N CYS A 283 10.24 2.05 -5.79
CA CYS A 283 9.90 2.68 -7.07
C CYS A 283 11.00 2.50 -8.12
N LEU A 284 12.28 2.56 -7.74
CA LEU A 284 13.42 2.36 -8.64
C LEU A 284 13.49 0.91 -9.13
N CYS A 285 13.50 -0.05 -8.21
CA CYS A 285 13.60 -1.49 -8.53
C CYS A 285 12.37 -2.03 -9.30
N SER A 286 11.19 -1.44 -9.12
CA SER A 286 10.00 -1.81 -9.92
C SER A 286 9.89 -1.05 -11.25
N GLY A 287 10.32 0.22 -11.29
CA GLY A 287 10.22 1.09 -12.46
C GLY A 287 11.36 0.93 -13.47
N ILE A 288 12.57 0.60 -13.02
CA ILE A 288 13.71 0.26 -13.88
C ILE A 288 13.84 -1.27 -13.95
N GLY A 289 13.33 -1.84 -15.02
CA GLY A 289 13.40 -3.28 -15.28
C GLY A 289 13.62 -3.57 -16.76
N PHE A 290 13.45 -4.82 -17.14
CA PHE A 290 13.61 -5.27 -18.52
C PHE A 290 12.70 -4.51 -19.51
N GLN A 291 11.57 -3.98 -19.06
CA GLN A 291 10.66 -3.18 -19.88
C GLN A 291 11.33 -1.91 -20.44
N ALA A 292 12.36 -1.40 -19.77
CA ALA A 292 13.26 -0.36 -20.28
C ALA A 292 14.02 -0.81 -21.53
N LEU A 293 14.50 -2.06 -21.55
CA LEU A 293 15.35 -2.61 -22.60
C LEU A 293 14.59 -2.78 -23.92
N VAL A 294 13.26 -2.89 -23.88
CA VAL A 294 12.41 -2.93 -25.09
C VAL A 294 12.10 -1.53 -25.64
N LEU A 295 12.28 -0.47 -24.85
CA LEU A 295 11.87 0.90 -25.21
C LEU A 295 12.49 1.43 -26.53
N PRO A 296 13.77 1.19 -26.86
CA PRO A 296 14.33 1.57 -28.16
C PRO A 296 13.63 0.94 -29.38
N VAL A 297 12.94 -0.20 -29.22
CA VAL A 297 12.19 -0.84 -30.31
C VAL A 297 11.07 0.07 -30.79
N ALA A 298 10.40 0.81 -29.90
CA ALA A 298 9.34 1.76 -30.28
C ALA A 298 9.87 2.87 -31.20
N PHE A 299 11.11 3.32 -31.02
CA PHE A 299 11.73 4.36 -31.84
C PHE A 299 12.00 3.89 -33.28
N THR A 300 12.15 2.58 -33.52
CA THR A 300 12.28 2.04 -34.89
C THR A 300 11.03 2.27 -35.75
N VAL A 301 9.86 2.36 -35.12
CA VAL A 301 8.56 2.59 -35.78
C VAL A 301 8.13 4.05 -35.69
N LEU A 302 8.30 4.71 -34.54
CA LEU A 302 7.91 6.11 -34.34
C LEU A 302 8.91 7.09 -34.98
N GLY A 303 10.18 6.69 -35.12
CA GLY A 303 11.28 7.58 -35.48
C GLY A 303 11.64 8.56 -34.35
N TRP A 304 12.61 9.44 -34.62
CA TRP A 304 13.19 10.37 -33.66
C TRP A 304 12.17 11.29 -32.97
N ALA A 305 11.49 12.13 -33.74
CA ALA A 305 10.62 13.18 -33.19
C ALA A 305 9.44 12.58 -32.40
N TRP A 306 8.66 11.69 -33.02
CA TRP A 306 7.52 11.07 -32.35
C TRP A 306 7.93 10.11 -31.23
N GLY A 307 9.07 9.41 -31.33
CA GLY A 307 9.59 8.60 -30.23
C GLY A 307 9.86 9.43 -28.97
N ILE A 308 10.57 10.56 -29.11
CA ILE A 308 10.87 11.46 -27.99
C ILE A 308 9.58 12.11 -27.45
N ILE A 309 8.70 12.61 -28.32
CA ILE A 309 7.44 13.25 -27.91
C ILE A 309 6.55 12.25 -27.16
N THR A 310 6.32 11.06 -27.71
CA THR A 310 5.51 10.01 -27.06
C THR A 310 6.10 9.59 -25.73
N LEU A 311 7.43 9.36 -25.65
CA LEU A 311 8.10 9.00 -24.40
C LEU A 311 7.91 10.09 -23.33
N THR A 312 8.08 11.35 -23.70
CA THR A 312 7.93 12.51 -22.80
C THR A 312 6.49 12.67 -22.30
N VAL A 313 5.51 12.60 -23.20
CA VAL A 313 4.09 12.72 -22.86
C VAL A 313 3.63 11.55 -21.98
N ALA A 314 4.03 10.33 -22.31
CA ALA A 314 3.71 9.15 -21.52
C ALA A 314 4.32 9.24 -20.11
N PHE A 315 5.60 9.62 -19.99
CA PHE A 315 6.26 9.82 -18.70
C PHE A 315 5.57 10.91 -17.84
N ALA A 316 5.24 12.05 -18.43
CA ALA A 316 4.61 13.16 -17.73
C ALA A 316 3.17 12.84 -17.26
N TRP A 317 2.35 12.25 -18.13
CA TRP A 317 1.00 11.78 -17.79
C TRP A 317 1.08 10.71 -16.70
N GLN A 318 2.01 9.78 -16.81
CA GLN A 318 2.19 8.73 -15.84
C GLN A 318 2.62 9.27 -14.46
N LEU A 319 3.55 10.22 -14.40
CA LEU A 319 3.96 10.87 -13.16
C LEU A 319 2.79 11.65 -12.52
N TYR A 320 1.92 12.25 -13.35
CA TYR A 320 0.69 12.88 -12.89
C TYR A 320 -0.29 11.87 -12.28
N THR A 321 -0.56 10.73 -12.92
CA THR A 321 -1.49 9.73 -12.36
C THR A 321 -0.94 9.02 -11.13
N LEU A 322 0.39 8.85 -11.04
CA LEU A 322 1.06 8.41 -9.81
C LEU A 322 0.83 9.43 -8.67
N TYR A 323 0.98 10.74 -8.93
CA TYR A 323 0.66 11.79 -7.97
C TYR A 323 -0.81 11.69 -7.49
N LEU A 324 -1.76 11.45 -8.39
CA LEU A 324 -3.17 11.27 -8.01
C LEU A 324 -3.33 10.11 -7.03
N LEU A 325 -2.76 8.93 -7.34
CA LEU A 325 -2.85 7.75 -6.46
C LEU A 325 -2.28 8.05 -5.06
N VAL A 326 -1.11 8.70 -4.98
CA VAL A 326 -0.48 9.06 -3.69
C VAL A 326 -1.35 9.99 -2.83
N GLN A 327 -2.14 10.86 -3.48
CA GLN A 327 -3.10 11.77 -2.81
C GLN A 327 -4.48 11.14 -2.54
N LEU A 328 -4.76 9.96 -3.09
CA LEU A 328 -6.03 9.24 -2.98
C LEU A 328 -5.98 8.07 -1.97
N HIS A 329 -4.78 7.55 -1.65
CA HIS A 329 -4.53 6.53 -0.63
C HIS A 329 -5.20 6.82 0.73
N GLU A 330 -5.35 8.11 1.12
CA GLU A 330 -6.04 8.53 2.35
C GLU A 330 -7.22 9.44 2.03
N ASN A 331 -8.41 9.08 2.53
CA ASN A 331 -9.60 9.92 2.44
C ASN A 331 -9.86 10.68 3.74
N THR A 332 -9.58 11.98 3.70
CA THR A 332 -9.78 12.94 4.81
C THR A 332 -11.23 13.14 5.22
N GLU A 333 -12.22 12.83 4.38
CA GLU A 333 -13.65 12.93 4.72
C GLU A 333 -14.13 11.71 5.56
N THR A 334 -13.56 10.53 5.30
CA THR A 334 -14.02 9.26 5.88
C THR A 334 -13.05 8.65 6.90
N GLY A 335 -11.82 9.16 6.98
CA GLY A 335 -10.71 8.54 7.74
C GLY A 335 -10.09 7.30 7.07
N VAL A 336 -10.80 6.64 6.16
CA VAL A 336 -10.34 5.39 5.52
C VAL A 336 -9.02 5.56 4.75
N ARG A 337 -8.07 4.66 5.05
CA ARG A 337 -6.83 4.43 4.32
C ARG A 337 -7.01 3.22 3.38
N TYR A 338 -6.70 3.41 2.10
CA TYR A 338 -6.80 2.38 1.07
C TYR A 338 -5.43 1.78 0.78
N SER A 339 -5.13 0.63 1.39
CA SER A 339 -3.82 -0.02 1.28
C SER A 339 -3.60 -0.80 -0.01
N ARG A 340 -4.65 -0.98 -0.84
CA ARG A 340 -4.61 -1.76 -2.08
C ARG A 340 -5.36 -1.06 -3.21
N TYR A 341 -4.84 -1.16 -4.44
CA TYR A 341 -5.47 -0.54 -5.61
C TYR A 341 -6.91 -1.03 -5.83
N LEU A 342 -7.18 -2.32 -5.68
CA LEU A 342 -8.52 -2.88 -5.85
C LEU A 342 -9.52 -2.38 -4.79
N GLN A 343 -9.03 -2.02 -3.59
CA GLN A 343 -9.86 -1.50 -2.49
C GLN A 343 -10.37 -0.10 -2.82
N ILE A 344 -9.50 0.79 -3.31
CA ILE A 344 -9.90 2.14 -3.72
C ILE A 344 -10.77 2.15 -4.98
N MET A 345 -10.53 1.25 -5.94
CA MET A 345 -11.46 1.03 -7.05
C MET A 345 -12.85 0.60 -6.56
N SER A 346 -12.92 -0.32 -5.61
CA SER A 346 -14.18 -0.83 -5.05
C SER A 346 -14.98 0.28 -4.36
N ALA A 347 -14.31 1.17 -3.63
CA ALA A 347 -14.94 2.35 -3.03
C ALA A 347 -15.46 3.38 -4.05
N ASN A 348 -14.86 3.46 -5.25
CA ASN A 348 -15.22 4.45 -6.27
C ASN A 348 -16.28 3.99 -7.28
N PHE A 349 -16.16 2.74 -7.74
CA PHE A 349 -16.95 2.17 -8.83
C PHE A 349 -17.96 1.11 -8.35
N GLY A 350 -17.88 0.70 -7.08
CA GLY A 350 -18.64 -0.40 -6.49
C GLY A 350 -17.97 -1.76 -6.74
N GLU A 351 -18.13 -2.70 -5.80
CA GLU A 351 -17.40 -3.98 -5.81
C GLU A 351 -17.52 -4.76 -7.13
N LYS A 352 -18.73 -4.89 -7.69
CA LYS A 352 -18.94 -5.67 -8.93
C LYS A 352 -18.10 -5.10 -10.09
N LYS A 353 -18.13 -3.78 -10.28
CA LYS A 353 -17.39 -3.10 -11.35
C LYS A 353 -15.89 -3.10 -11.09
N ALA A 354 -15.46 -2.86 -9.84
CA ALA A 354 -14.05 -2.88 -9.48
C ALA A 354 -13.41 -4.27 -9.62
N LYS A 355 -14.15 -5.34 -9.29
CA LYS A 355 -13.69 -6.72 -9.54
C LYS A 355 -13.51 -6.96 -11.04
N TRP A 356 -14.51 -6.70 -11.88
CA TRP A 356 -14.37 -6.91 -13.34
C TRP A 356 -13.32 -6.01 -14.01
N LEU A 357 -13.34 -4.70 -13.75
CA LEU A 357 -12.50 -3.71 -14.43
C LEU A 357 -11.09 -3.57 -13.84
N GLY A 358 -10.92 -3.94 -12.57
CA GLY A 358 -9.68 -3.78 -11.81
C GLY A 358 -8.94 -5.09 -11.54
N LEU A 359 -9.63 -6.17 -11.15
CA LEU A 359 -8.95 -7.42 -10.77
C LEU A 359 -8.16 -8.01 -11.92
N PHE A 360 -8.76 -8.12 -13.12
CA PHE A 360 -8.07 -8.71 -14.27
C PHE A 360 -6.79 -7.92 -14.63
N PRO A 361 -6.83 -6.59 -14.88
CA PRO A 361 -5.61 -5.83 -15.15
C PRO A 361 -4.58 -5.83 -14.02
N ILE A 362 -4.99 -5.84 -12.74
CA ILE A 362 -4.05 -5.87 -11.59
C ILE A 362 -3.38 -7.24 -11.46
N LEU A 363 -4.14 -8.34 -11.47
CA LEU A 363 -3.60 -9.70 -11.46
C LEU A 363 -2.65 -9.91 -12.64
N TYR A 364 -3.08 -9.48 -13.82
CA TYR A 364 -2.28 -9.52 -15.04
C TYR A 364 -0.96 -8.71 -14.93
N LEU A 365 -1.00 -7.52 -14.33
CA LEU A 365 0.17 -6.66 -14.18
C LEU A 365 1.16 -7.19 -13.13
N SER A 366 0.70 -7.91 -12.10
CA SER A 366 1.58 -8.68 -11.21
C SER A 366 2.07 -9.98 -11.86
N ILE A 367 1.18 -10.95 -12.14
CA ILE A 367 1.52 -12.27 -12.66
C ILE A 367 2.32 -12.16 -13.96
N GLY A 368 1.84 -11.38 -14.93
CA GLY A 368 2.50 -11.22 -16.23
C GLY A 368 3.86 -10.53 -16.13
N THR A 369 4.09 -9.69 -15.12
CA THR A 369 5.42 -9.12 -14.87
C THR A 369 6.34 -10.13 -14.19
N CYS A 370 5.85 -10.93 -13.23
CA CYS A 370 6.62 -12.04 -12.64
C CYS A 370 7.01 -13.08 -13.71
N VAL A 371 6.12 -13.42 -14.64
CA VAL A 371 6.40 -14.29 -15.80
C VAL A 371 7.50 -13.68 -16.68
N ALA A 372 7.38 -12.39 -17.00
CA ALA A 372 8.36 -11.73 -17.85
C ALA A 372 9.75 -11.63 -17.19
N LEU A 373 9.79 -11.36 -15.88
CA LEU A 373 11.00 -11.37 -15.07
C LEU A 373 11.64 -12.75 -15.01
N ASN A 374 10.86 -13.83 -14.98
CA ASN A 374 11.38 -15.20 -14.97
C ASN A 374 12.05 -15.58 -16.30
N ILE A 375 11.35 -15.35 -17.42
CA ILE A 375 11.89 -15.56 -18.78
C ILE A 375 13.22 -14.80 -18.94
N ILE A 376 13.27 -13.54 -18.54
CA ILE A 376 14.42 -12.66 -18.79
C ILE A 376 15.55 -12.91 -17.78
N GLY A 377 15.20 -13.20 -16.54
CA GLY A 377 16.13 -13.70 -15.54
C GLY A 377 16.84 -14.96 -16.02
N GLY A 378 16.10 -16.00 -16.37
CA GLY A 378 16.66 -17.26 -16.87
C GLY A 378 17.38 -17.13 -18.21
N SER A 379 16.86 -16.37 -19.19
CA SER A 379 17.58 -16.13 -20.45
C SER A 379 18.88 -15.37 -20.24
N THR A 380 18.92 -14.45 -19.27
CA THR A 380 20.14 -13.72 -18.91
C THR A 380 21.09 -14.58 -18.09
N SER A 381 20.61 -15.52 -17.25
CA SER A 381 21.45 -16.52 -16.59
C SER A 381 22.16 -17.44 -17.59
N LYS A 382 21.45 -17.89 -18.63
CA LYS A 382 22.05 -18.63 -19.76
C LYS A 382 23.15 -17.80 -20.43
N LEU A 383 22.89 -16.52 -20.68
CA LEU A 383 23.81 -15.59 -21.34
C LEU A 383 25.03 -15.25 -20.47
N PHE A 384 24.85 -15.07 -19.16
CA PHE A 384 25.90 -14.92 -18.18
C PHE A 384 26.82 -16.14 -18.18
N PHE A 385 26.24 -17.34 -18.04
CA PHE A 385 26.98 -18.59 -18.07
C PHE A 385 27.81 -18.71 -19.35
N GLN A 386 27.20 -18.51 -20.53
CA GLN A 386 27.91 -18.54 -21.82
C GLN A 386 28.99 -17.46 -21.97
N THR A 387 28.86 -16.34 -21.27
CA THR A 387 29.88 -15.27 -21.28
C THR A 387 31.06 -15.60 -20.37
N VAL A 388 30.81 -16.23 -19.22
CA VAL A 388 31.83 -16.60 -18.23
C VAL A 388 32.55 -17.91 -18.59
N CYS A 389 31.85 -18.88 -19.19
CA CYS A 389 32.45 -20.14 -19.69
C CYS A 389 33.51 -19.91 -20.78
N GLY A 390 33.36 -18.84 -21.57
CA GLY A 390 34.17 -18.61 -22.77
C GLY A 390 33.97 -19.68 -23.85
N GLU A 391 34.87 -19.70 -24.83
CA GLU A 391 34.82 -20.63 -25.98
C GLU A 391 35.42 -22.00 -25.65
N SER A 392 36.24 -22.10 -24.61
CA SER A 392 36.92 -23.34 -24.17
C SER A 392 36.07 -24.26 -23.28
N CYS A 393 34.79 -23.94 -23.07
CA CYS A 393 33.95 -24.64 -22.11
C CYS A 393 33.34 -25.94 -22.70
N THR A 394 33.80 -27.09 -22.22
CA THR A 394 33.28 -28.42 -22.59
C THR A 394 32.03 -28.83 -21.81
N VAL A 395 31.61 -28.04 -20.82
CA VAL A 395 30.46 -28.33 -19.95
C VAL A 395 29.14 -28.22 -20.71
N LYS A 396 28.30 -29.24 -20.63
CA LYS A 396 26.95 -29.25 -21.22
C LYS A 396 26.12 -28.05 -20.72
N THR A 397 25.82 -27.10 -21.61
CA THR A 397 25.00 -25.94 -21.26
C THR A 397 23.55 -26.36 -20.98
N LEU A 398 22.96 -25.89 -19.88
CA LEU A 398 21.55 -26.09 -19.60
C LEU A 398 20.66 -25.41 -20.67
N THR A 399 19.52 -26.03 -20.95
CA THR A 399 18.48 -25.55 -21.86
C THR A 399 17.81 -24.26 -21.31
N PRO A 400 17.09 -23.48 -22.16
CA PRO A 400 16.33 -22.32 -21.69
C PRO A 400 15.35 -22.65 -20.55
N VAL A 401 14.66 -23.79 -20.64
CA VAL A 401 13.68 -24.23 -19.64
C VAL A 401 14.35 -24.51 -18.29
N GLU A 402 15.49 -25.20 -18.29
CA GLU A 402 16.25 -25.45 -17.05
C GLU A 402 16.78 -24.15 -16.43
N TRP A 403 17.22 -23.18 -17.24
CA TRP A 403 17.61 -21.85 -16.73
C TRP A 403 16.42 -21.05 -16.16
N TYR A 404 15.22 -21.16 -16.75
CA TYR A 404 14.00 -20.57 -16.20
C TYR A 404 13.64 -21.25 -14.86
N LEU A 405 13.87 -22.55 -14.72
CA LEU A 405 13.68 -23.26 -13.46
C LEU A 405 14.69 -22.82 -12.39
N VAL A 406 15.97 -22.68 -12.74
CA VAL A 406 17.01 -22.16 -11.82
C VAL A 406 16.64 -20.77 -11.31
N PHE A 407 16.21 -19.86 -12.18
CA PHE A 407 15.76 -18.52 -11.78
C PHE A 407 14.50 -18.60 -10.91
N ALA A 408 13.51 -19.41 -11.28
CA ALA A 408 12.28 -19.59 -10.50
C ALA A 408 12.56 -20.12 -9.09
N SER A 409 13.45 -21.10 -8.94
CA SER A 409 13.87 -21.62 -7.64
C SER A 409 14.53 -20.54 -6.78
N ALA A 410 15.45 -19.75 -7.35
CA ALA A 410 16.05 -18.61 -6.64
C ALA A 410 15.01 -17.54 -6.24
N ALA A 411 14.06 -17.23 -7.13
CA ALA A 411 12.97 -16.31 -6.86
C ALA A 411 12.02 -16.83 -5.77
N VAL A 412 11.70 -18.13 -5.75
CA VAL A 412 10.90 -18.79 -4.71
C VAL A 412 11.61 -18.78 -3.36
N LEU A 413 12.92 -19.05 -3.31
CA LEU A 413 13.71 -18.98 -2.07
C LEU A 413 13.71 -17.56 -1.49
N LEU A 414 13.99 -16.54 -2.32
CA LEU A 414 13.92 -15.14 -1.88
C LEU A 414 12.50 -14.70 -1.49
N SER A 415 11.45 -15.28 -2.09
CA SER A 415 10.07 -14.95 -1.76
C SER A 415 9.63 -15.40 -0.36
N GLN A 416 10.43 -16.22 0.34
CA GLN A 416 10.12 -16.60 1.73
C GLN A 416 10.34 -15.46 2.74
N LEU A 417 10.95 -14.34 2.33
CA LEU A 417 11.02 -13.13 3.15
C LEU A 417 9.60 -12.62 3.48
N PRO A 418 9.25 -12.38 4.76
CA PRO A 418 7.85 -12.32 5.19
C PRO A 418 7.07 -11.12 4.62
N ASN A 419 7.66 -9.91 4.65
CA ASN A 419 7.00 -8.65 4.27
C ASN A 419 7.85 -7.72 3.40
N LEU A 420 7.20 -6.68 2.85
CA LEU A 420 7.82 -5.70 1.95
C LEU A 420 8.96 -4.92 2.62
N ASN A 421 8.88 -4.67 3.95
CA ASN A 421 9.94 -3.97 4.67
C ASN A 421 11.20 -4.84 4.81
N SER A 422 11.07 -6.16 5.01
CA SER A 422 12.21 -7.10 4.88
C SER A 422 12.78 -7.10 3.45
N ILE A 423 11.94 -6.92 2.43
CA ILE A 423 12.34 -6.83 1.02
C ILE A 423 13.01 -5.46 0.70
N ALA A 424 12.95 -4.44 1.57
CA ALA A 424 13.53 -3.12 1.30
C ALA A 424 15.05 -3.17 1.03
N GLY A 425 15.80 -4.05 1.71
CA GLY A 425 17.22 -4.28 1.42
C GLY A 425 17.47 -4.92 0.05
N VAL A 426 16.69 -5.95 -0.28
CA VAL A 426 16.70 -6.60 -1.61
C VAL A 426 16.34 -5.60 -2.72
N SER A 427 15.40 -4.70 -2.45
CA SER A 427 14.97 -3.62 -3.34
C SER A 427 16.02 -2.51 -3.50
N LEU A 428 16.83 -2.24 -2.48
CA LEU A 428 17.98 -1.32 -2.59
C LEU A 428 19.05 -1.91 -3.53
N ILE A 429 19.41 -3.19 -3.33
CA ILE A 429 20.35 -3.89 -4.22
C ILE A 429 19.81 -3.92 -5.66
N GLY A 430 18.52 -4.23 -5.85
CA GLY A 430 17.85 -4.14 -7.15
C GLY A 430 17.95 -2.75 -7.77
N SER A 431 17.67 -1.69 -7.00
CA SER A 431 17.78 -0.30 -7.47
C SER A 431 19.19 0.08 -7.93
N ILE A 432 20.21 -0.29 -7.16
CA ILE A 432 21.62 -0.01 -7.49
C ILE A 432 22.00 -0.75 -8.77
N THR A 433 21.72 -2.06 -8.84
CA THR A 433 22.02 -2.87 -10.03
C THR A 433 21.26 -2.39 -11.26
N ALA A 434 20.01 -1.92 -11.11
CA ALA A 434 19.21 -1.34 -12.17
C ALA A 434 19.82 -0.07 -12.78
N VAL A 435 20.19 0.89 -11.93
CA VAL A 435 20.86 2.13 -12.38
C VAL A 435 22.21 1.81 -13.02
N MET A 436 22.98 0.86 -12.44
CA MET A 436 24.27 0.44 -13.00
C MET A 436 24.14 -0.20 -14.38
N TYR A 437 23.30 -1.23 -14.59
CA TYR A 437 23.21 -1.87 -15.92
C TYR A 437 22.65 -0.91 -16.96
N CYS A 438 21.65 -0.08 -16.61
CA CYS A 438 21.14 0.93 -17.53
C CYS A 438 22.25 1.88 -17.97
N THR A 439 23.03 2.41 -17.02
CA THR A 439 24.12 3.36 -17.29
C THR A 439 25.21 2.73 -18.16
N ILE A 440 25.66 1.52 -17.82
CA ILE A 440 26.68 0.80 -18.61
C ILE A 440 26.16 0.54 -20.04
N MET A 441 24.93 0.05 -20.19
CA MET A 441 24.38 -0.29 -21.51
C MET A 441 24.25 0.92 -22.44
N TRP A 442 23.75 2.06 -21.96
CA TRP A 442 23.63 3.25 -22.81
C TRP A 442 25.00 3.91 -23.07
N MET A 443 25.87 3.99 -22.07
CA MET A 443 27.24 4.53 -22.23
C MET A 443 28.06 3.73 -23.24
N VAL A 444 28.10 2.40 -23.11
CA VAL A 444 28.85 1.54 -24.06
C VAL A 444 28.23 1.57 -25.46
N SER A 445 26.91 1.70 -25.57
CA SER A 445 26.25 1.81 -26.88
C SER A 445 26.60 3.10 -27.62
N VAL A 446 26.75 4.23 -26.89
CA VAL A 446 27.03 5.57 -27.45
C VAL A 446 28.54 5.84 -27.63
N ASN A 447 29.39 5.37 -26.71
CA ASN A 447 30.84 5.63 -26.75
C ASN A 447 31.60 4.77 -27.78
N LYS A 448 30.96 3.73 -28.33
CA LYS A 448 31.50 2.89 -29.39
C LYS A 448 30.95 3.34 -30.73
N ASP A 449 31.75 3.25 -31.79
CA ASP A 449 31.36 3.64 -33.14
C ASP A 449 30.00 3.07 -33.55
N ARG A 450 29.20 3.91 -34.20
CA ARG A 450 27.89 3.52 -34.75
C ARG A 450 28.08 2.42 -35.80
N LEU A 451 27.24 1.39 -35.79
CA LEU A 451 27.35 0.31 -36.77
C LEU A 451 27.21 0.85 -38.22
N PRO A 452 28.00 0.33 -39.17
CA PRO A 452 27.93 0.76 -40.57
C PRO A 452 26.58 0.42 -41.20
N GLY A 453 26.04 1.35 -41.99
CA GLY A 453 24.78 1.15 -42.72
C GLY A 453 23.53 1.09 -41.83
N ILE A 454 23.49 1.79 -40.69
CA ILE A 454 22.26 1.99 -39.91
C ILE A 454 21.35 3.02 -40.61
N THR A 455 20.06 2.70 -40.64
CA THR A 455 18.99 3.62 -41.07
C THR A 455 18.10 3.99 -39.88
N TYR A 456 17.67 5.26 -39.82
CA TYR A 456 16.73 5.81 -38.81
C TYR A 456 15.37 6.21 -39.38
N LYS A 457 15.11 5.92 -40.66
CA LYS A 457 13.77 6.06 -41.24
C LYS A 457 12.80 5.18 -40.43
N PRO A 458 11.57 5.63 -40.13
CA PRO A 458 10.55 4.76 -39.56
C PRO A 458 10.38 3.48 -40.37
N VAL A 459 10.34 2.33 -39.71
CA VAL A 459 9.84 1.08 -40.32
C VAL A 459 8.39 1.31 -40.75
N ARG A 460 8.04 0.83 -41.94
CA ARG A 460 6.68 0.90 -42.49
C ARG A 460 6.30 -0.47 -43.03
N GLY A 461 5.18 -1.01 -42.55
CA GLY A 461 4.51 -2.13 -43.21
C GLY A 461 4.09 -1.81 -44.65
N PRO A 462 3.81 -2.84 -45.48
CA PRO A 462 3.51 -2.67 -46.90
C PRO A 462 2.16 -1.99 -47.16
N LYS A 463 1.21 -2.04 -46.21
CA LYS A 463 -0.09 -1.38 -46.28
C LYS A 463 -0.20 -0.31 -45.19
N GLU A 464 -0.99 0.75 -45.45
CA GLU A 464 -1.26 1.80 -44.44
C GLU A 464 -1.97 1.26 -43.18
N VAL A 465 -2.74 0.16 -43.30
CA VAL A 465 -3.34 -0.54 -42.14
C VAL A 465 -2.27 -1.16 -41.25
N ASP A 466 -1.26 -1.82 -41.83
CA ASP A 466 -0.14 -2.42 -41.09
C ASP A 466 0.65 -1.32 -40.37
N ARG A 467 0.90 -0.20 -41.06
CA ARG A 467 1.58 0.97 -40.50
C ARG A 467 0.84 1.55 -39.30
N LEU A 468 -0.49 1.67 -39.36
CA LEU A 468 -1.30 2.12 -38.23
C LEU A 468 -1.16 1.19 -37.02
N PHE A 469 -1.27 -0.13 -37.23
CA PHE A 469 -1.15 -1.10 -36.15
C PHE A 469 0.29 -1.22 -35.61
N GLU A 470 1.33 -1.08 -36.43
CA GLU A 470 2.72 -0.99 -35.96
C GLU A 470 2.93 0.26 -35.08
N VAL A 471 2.42 1.44 -35.48
CA VAL A 471 2.49 2.67 -34.67
C VAL A 471 1.78 2.47 -33.32
N LEU A 472 0.56 1.95 -33.31
CA LEU A 472 -0.18 1.66 -32.08
C LEU A 472 0.59 0.66 -31.20
N ASN A 473 1.14 -0.41 -31.76
CA ASN A 473 1.96 -1.38 -31.03
C ASN A 473 3.22 -0.71 -30.42
N ALA A 474 3.84 0.23 -31.13
CA ALA A 474 4.97 1.01 -30.60
C ALA A 474 4.55 1.96 -29.45
N LEU A 475 3.39 2.62 -29.52
CA LEU A 475 2.82 3.33 -28.38
C LEU A 475 2.60 2.40 -27.17
N GLY A 476 2.22 1.14 -27.43
CA GLY A 476 2.08 0.10 -26.41
C GLY A 476 3.39 -0.32 -25.77
N ILE A 477 4.47 -0.40 -26.53
CA ILE A 477 5.83 -0.62 -26.01
C ILE A 477 6.26 0.55 -25.10
N VAL A 478 5.94 1.80 -25.46
CA VAL A 478 6.21 2.96 -24.58
C VAL A 478 5.37 2.88 -23.29
N ALA A 479 4.08 2.56 -23.39
CA ALA A 479 3.22 2.35 -22.22
C ALA A 479 3.71 1.20 -21.33
N PHE A 480 4.25 0.14 -21.93
CA PHE A 480 4.81 -1.02 -21.25
C PHE A 480 6.08 -0.72 -20.47
N ALA A 481 6.94 0.18 -20.96
CA ALA A 481 8.12 0.65 -20.22
C ALA A 481 7.75 1.29 -18.87
N PHE A 482 6.53 1.84 -18.76
CA PHE A 482 5.99 2.47 -17.56
C PHE A 482 5.08 1.53 -16.75
N ARG A 483 5.56 0.33 -16.44
CA ARG A 483 4.96 -0.53 -15.39
C ARG A 483 5.49 -0.18 -13.99
N GLY A 484 4.79 -0.63 -12.95
CA GLY A 484 5.13 -0.42 -11.53
C GLY A 484 4.26 0.62 -10.81
N HIS A 485 3.62 1.53 -11.55
CA HIS A 485 2.72 2.57 -11.00
C HIS A 485 1.52 2.02 -10.23
N ASN A 486 1.11 0.79 -10.55
CA ASN A 486 0.06 0.05 -9.86
C ASN A 486 0.44 -0.42 -8.46
N LEU A 487 1.74 -0.43 -8.10
CA LEU A 487 2.26 -0.81 -6.79
C LEU A 487 2.36 0.37 -5.82
N ILE A 488 2.05 1.60 -6.28
CA ILE A 488 2.32 2.82 -5.51
C ILE A 488 1.49 2.89 -4.21
N LEU A 489 0.28 2.32 -4.22
CA LEU A 489 -0.60 2.30 -3.05
C LEU A 489 -0.13 1.27 -2.02
N GLU A 490 0.36 0.13 -2.49
CA GLU A 490 0.92 -0.97 -1.72
C GLU A 490 2.26 -0.57 -1.08
N ILE A 491 3.13 0.15 -1.81
CA ILE A 491 4.36 0.75 -1.25
C ILE A 491 4.01 1.85 -0.23
N GLN A 492 2.99 2.67 -0.50
CA GLN A 492 2.53 3.67 0.46
C GLN A 492 1.85 3.05 1.70
N ALA A 493 1.27 1.85 1.57
CA ALA A 493 0.63 1.13 2.66
C ALA A 493 1.60 0.72 3.77
N THR A 494 2.90 0.56 3.46
CA THR A 494 3.95 0.25 4.45
C THR A 494 4.43 1.47 5.25
N MET A 495 4.00 2.68 4.91
CA MET A 495 4.41 3.87 5.66
C MET A 495 3.57 4.07 6.94
N PRO A 496 4.15 4.58 8.03
CA PRO A 496 3.36 5.12 9.12
C PRO A 496 2.58 6.34 8.62
N SER A 497 1.41 6.58 9.20
CA SER A 497 0.56 7.73 8.84
C SER A 497 -0.26 8.19 10.03
N SER A 498 -0.40 9.50 10.19
CA SER A 498 -1.27 10.17 11.16
C SER A 498 -1.83 11.46 10.57
N GLU A 499 -2.83 12.07 11.21
CA GLU A 499 -3.42 13.35 10.74
C GLU A 499 -2.37 14.46 10.64
N LYS A 500 -1.39 14.47 11.56
CA LYS A 500 -0.26 15.43 11.56
C LYS A 500 0.84 15.06 10.56
N HIS A 501 1.07 13.77 10.32
CA HIS A 501 2.14 13.26 9.47
C HIS A 501 1.58 12.23 8.45
N PRO A 502 0.89 12.68 7.40
CA PRO A 502 0.23 11.79 6.45
C PRO A 502 1.23 11.15 5.47
N SER A 503 1.06 9.85 5.19
CA SER A 503 1.98 9.03 4.38
C SER A 503 2.31 9.62 3.00
N ARG A 504 1.37 10.39 2.42
CA ARG A 504 1.53 11.05 1.12
C ARG A 504 2.77 11.95 1.02
N VAL A 505 3.26 12.51 2.14
CA VAL A 505 4.42 13.40 2.15
C VAL A 505 5.74 12.64 1.96
N PRO A 506 6.12 11.67 2.82
CA PRO A 506 7.31 10.84 2.58
C PRO A 506 7.18 10.03 1.29
N MET A 507 5.98 9.54 0.95
CA MET A 507 5.74 8.80 -0.29
C MET A 507 6.05 9.65 -1.53
N TRP A 508 5.51 10.86 -1.62
CA TRP A 508 5.78 11.75 -2.76
C TRP A 508 7.22 12.25 -2.80
N LYS A 509 7.90 12.39 -1.65
CA LYS A 509 9.34 12.69 -1.60
C LYS A 509 10.17 11.55 -2.22
N GLY A 510 9.89 10.30 -1.82
CA GLY A 510 10.55 9.11 -2.37
C GLY A 510 10.27 8.92 -3.86
N ALA A 511 9.00 9.03 -4.27
CA ALA A 511 8.59 8.91 -5.65
C ALA A 511 9.26 9.96 -6.55
N LYS A 512 9.30 11.25 -6.17
CA LYS A 512 10.01 12.26 -6.98
C LYS A 512 11.50 11.95 -7.18
N ALA A 513 12.19 11.47 -6.14
CA ALA A 513 13.60 11.10 -6.23
C ALA A 513 13.80 9.89 -7.16
N ALA A 514 12.99 8.84 -7.00
CA ALA A 514 13.02 7.68 -7.88
C ALA A 514 12.74 8.04 -9.34
N TYR A 515 11.69 8.83 -9.60
CA TYR A 515 11.27 9.15 -10.97
C TYR A 515 12.24 10.09 -11.70
N ALA A 516 12.97 10.95 -10.99
CA ALA A 516 14.08 11.70 -11.57
C ALA A 516 15.19 10.77 -12.07
N VAL A 517 15.57 9.76 -11.28
CA VAL A 517 16.58 8.76 -11.66
C VAL A 517 16.05 7.80 -12.74
N ILE A 518 14.79 7.40 -12.69
CA ILE A 518 14.13 6.64 -13.78
C ILE A 518 14.22 7.42 -15.09
N ALA A 519 13.92 8.72 -15.11
CA ALA A 519 14.08 9.53 -16.32
C ALA A 519 15.54 9.56 -16.81
N ALA A 520 16.50 9.75 -15.90
CA ALA A 520 17.93 9.75 -16.19
C ALA A 520 18.47 8.38 -16.69
N CYS A 521 17.77 7.27 -16.43
CA CYS A 521 18.10 5.97 -17.00
C CYS A 521 17.35 5.69 -18.31
N LEU A 522 16.03 5.89 -18.35
CA LEU A 522 15.19 5.49 -19.48
C LEU A 522 15.36 6.36 -20.72
N PHE A 523 15.53 7.67 -20.57
CA PHE A 523 15.67 8.57 -21.73
C PHE A 523 17.01 8.33 -22.47
N PRO A 524 18.18 8.31 -21.80
CA PRO A 524 19.44 7.96 -22.47
C PRO A 524 19.45 6.53 -23.02
N LEU A 525 18.79 5.57 -22.37
CA LEU A 525 18.70 4.21 -22.87
C LEU A 525 17.83 4.10 -24.13
N ALA A 526 16.70 4.82 -24.19
CA ALA A 526 15.86 4.93 -25.39
C ALA A 526 16.60 5.63 -26.55
N ILE A 527 17.12 6.82 -26.28
CA ILE A 527 17.76 7.72 -27.26
C ILE A 527 19.10 7.16 -27.73
N GLY A 528 19.99 6.79 -26.81
CA GLY A 528 21.31 6.23 -27.11
C GLY A 528 21.22 4.82 -27.70
N GLY A 529 20.26 4.00 -27.25
CA GLY A 529 19.97 2.71 -27.88
C GLY A 529 19.50 2.87 -29.33
N PHE A 530 18.54 3.76 -29.59
CA PHE A 530 18.12 4.04 -30.96
C PHE A 530 19.23 4.68 -31.81
N TRP A 531 20.03 5.58 -31.25
CA TRP A 531 21.21 6.18 -31.90
C TRP A 531 22.22 5.11 -32.35
N ALA A 532 22.57 4.18 -31.47
CA ALA A 532 23.64 3.20 -31.69
C ALA A 532 23.27 2.09 -32.68
N TYR A 533 21.99 1.71 -32.75
CA TYR A 533 21.54 0.51 -33.49
C TYR A 533 20.46 0.80 -34.57
N GLY A 534 19.71 1.90 -34.45
CA GLY A 534 18.61 2.28 -35.35
C GLY A 534 17.62 1.13 -35.64
N GLN A 535 17.26 0.94 -36.91
CA GLN A 535 16.39 -0.18 -37.33
C GLN A 535 16.95 -1.59 -37.05
N ARG A 536 18.24 -1.77 -36.71
CA ARG A 536 18.82 -3.10 -36.45
C ARG A 536 18.49 -3.67 -35.06
N ILE A 537 17.79 -2.92 -34.20
CA ILE A 537 17.35 -3.41 -32.90
C ILE A 537 16.35 -4.57 -33.09
N PRO A 538 16.64 -5.78 -32.57
CA PRO A 538 15.71 -6.90 -32.69
C PRO A 538 14.37 -6.62 -31.99
N LYS A 539 13.24 -6.87 -32.70
CA LYS A 539 11.89 -6.77 -32.11
C LYS A 539 11.72 -7.67 -30.86
N ASN A 540 12.43 -8.81 -30.82
CA ASN A 540 12.47 -9.72 -29.67
C ASN A 540 13.73 -9.44 -28.83
N GLY A 541 13.55 -9.16 -27.53
CA GLY A 541 14.66 -8.89 -26.59
C GLY A 541 15.30 -7.49 -26.67
N GLY A 542 14.95 -6.70 -27.68
CA GLY A 542 15.23 -5.26 -27.73
C GLY A 542 16.72 -4.90 -27.61
N LEU A 543 17.02 -3.90 -26.78
CA LEU A 543 18.37 -3.39 -26.57
C LEU A 543 19.32 -4.44 -26.01
N GLN A 544 18.85 -5.36 -25.17
CA GLN A 544 19.70 -6.44 -24.65
C GLN A 544 20.17 -7.33 -25.80
N SER A 545 19.25 -7.81 -26.63
CA SER A 545 19.61 -8.62 -27.80
C SER A 545 20.49 -7.85 -28.79
N ALA A 546 20.24 -6.55 -29.03
CA ALA A 546 21.12 -5.72 -29.85
C ALA A 546 22.55 -5.61 -29.26
N PHE A 547 22.66 -5.34 -27.96
CA PHE A 547 23.92 -5.19 -27.25
C PHE A 547 24.78 -6.45 -27.35
N TYR A 548 24.21 -7.64 -27.10
CA TYR A 548 24.95 -8.90 -27.20
C TYR A 548 25.16 -9.38 -28.64
N ALA A 549 24.29 -9.05 -29.59
CA ALA A 549 24.50 -9.39 -31.00
C ALA A 549 25.61 -8.54 -31.65
N PHE A 550 25.65 -7.24 -31.35
CA PHE A 550 26.52 -6.29 -32.06
C PHE A 550 27.76 -5.85 -31.27
N ARG A 551 27.72 -5.79 -29.93
CA ARG A 551 28.85 -5.29 -29.11
C ARG A 551 29.68 -6.37 -28.43
N ARG A 552 29.32 -7.66 -28.57
CA ARG A 552 30.08 -8.80 -28.00
C ARG A 552 31.54 -8.89 -28.47
N ARG A 553 31.86 -8.39 -29.67
CA ARG A 553 33.24 -8.31 -30.19
C ARG A 553 33.96 -7.04 -29.70
N ASP A 554 33.26 -5.91 -29.67
CA ASP A 554 33.83 -4.60 -29.35
C ASP A 554 34.01 -4.34 -27.84
N THR A 555 33.49 -5.22 -26.99
CA THR A 555 33.34 -5.03 -25.54
C THR A 555 33.91 -6.22 -24.78
N SER A 556 34.67 -5.96 -23.71
CA SER A 556 35.24 -7.01 -22.86
C SER A 556 34.17 -7.96 -22.30
N GLN A 557 34.47 -9.27 -22.31
CA GLN A 557 33.63 -10.30 -21.70
C GLN A 557 33.28 -9.99 -20.24
N PHE A 558 34.17 -9.31 -19.49
CA PHE A 558 33.89 -8.86 -18.13
C PHE A 558 32.71 -7.89 -18.06
N ILE A 559 32.65 -6.89 -18.95
CA ILE A 559 31.55 -5.91 -18.99
C ILE A 559 30.24 -6.60 -19.41
N MET A 560 30.31 -7.51 -20.37
CA MET A 560 29.14 -8.30 -20.78
C MET A 560 28.64 -9.18 -19.61
N GLY A 561 29.52 -9.92 -18.94
CA GLY A 561 29.19 -10.73 -17.77
C GLY A 561 28.61 -9.89 -16.63
N LEU A 562 29.21 -8.73 -16.34
CA LEU A 562 28.72 -7.79 -15.33
C LEU A 562 27.31 -7.28 -15.66
N VAL A 563 27.05 -6.84 -16.89
CA VAL A 563 25.71 -6.38 -17.32
C VAL A 563 24.69 -7.51 -17.17
N SER A 564 25.03 -8.76 -17.56
CA SER A 564 24.13 -9.91 -17.34
C SER A 564 23.85 -10.13 -15.85
N LEU A 565 24.89 -10.14 -15.01
CA LEU A 565 24.75 -10.36 -13.56
C LEU A 565 23.88 -9.29 -12.89
N LEU A 566 24.09 -8.01 -13.23
CA LEU A 566 23.29 -6.90 -12.74
C LEU A 566 21.81 -7.00 -13.16
N ILE A 567 21.53 -7.44 -14.39
CA ILE A 567 20.16 -7.69 -14.88
C ILE A 567 19.51 -8.85 -14.12
N ILE A 568 20.23 -9.95 -13.86
CA ILE A 568 19.72 -11.10 -13.09
C ILE A 568 19.37 -10.69 -11.65
N ILE A 569 20.25 -9.96 -10.99
CA ILE A 569 20.05 -9.48 -9.61
C ILE A 569 18.85 -8.53 -9.56
N ASN A 570 18.76 -7.55 -10.46
CA ASN A 570 17.58 -6.69 -10.50
C ASN A 570 16.30 -7.49 -10.79
N ALA A 571 16.33 -8.44 -11.72
CA ALA A 571 15.16 -9.26 -12.03
C ALA A 571 14.66 -10.07 -10.82
N LEU A 572 15.58 -10.67 -10.04
CA LEU A 572 15.26 -11.35 -8.78
C LEU A 572 14.66 -10.39 -7.75
N SER A 573 15.21 -9.19 -7.61
CA SER A 573 14.70 -8.16 -6.69
C SER A 573 13.34 -7.62 -7.10
N SER A 574 13.15 -7.26 -8.37
CA SER A 574 11.86 -6.80 -8.92
C SER A 574 10.77 -7.87 -8.75
N PHE A 575 11.11 -9.16 -8.92
CA PHE A 575 10.17 -10.26 -8.76
C PHE A 575 9.50 -10.23 -7.38
N GLN A 576 10.28 -9.99 -6.31
CA GLN A 576 9.75 -9.96 -4.95
C GLN A 576 8.73 -8.82 -4.75
N ILE A 577 8.95 -7.67 -5.40
CA ILE A 577 8.04 -6.52 -5.33
C ILE A 577 6.76 -6.80 -6.13
N TYR A 578 6.87 -7.34 -7.35
CA TYR A 578 5.70 -7.62 -8.22
C TYR A 578 4.87 -8.84 -7.78
N ALA A 579 5.47 -9.82 -7.10
CA ALA A 579 4.78 -10.96 -6.51
C ALA A 579 4.02 -10.59 -5.24
N MET A 580 4.46 -9.55 -4.52
CA MET A 580 3.90 -9.15 -3.23
C MET A 580 2.37 -8.94 -3.21
N PRO A 581 1.74 -8.26 -4.19
CA PRO A 581 0.27 -8.12 -4.21
C PRO A 581 -0.47 -9.43 -4.48
N MET A 582 0.19 -10.43 -5.06
CA MET A 582 -0.40 -11.76 -5.26
C MET A 582 -0.36 -12.56 -3.97
N PHE A 583 0.76 -12.51 -3.24
CA PHE A 583 0.86 -13.10 -1.90
C PHE A 583 -0.16 -12.46 -0.95
N ASP A 584 -0.26 -11.13 -0.93
CA ASP A 584 -1.26 -10.40 -0.14
C ASP A 584 -2.70 -10.83 -0.45
N GLN A 585 -3.06 -10.93 -1.74
CA GLN A 585 -4.39 -11.35 -2.14
C GLN A 585 -4.68 -12.82 -1.78
N LEU A 586 -3.73 -13.73 -1.96
CA LEU A 586 -3.87 -15.15 -1.60
C LEU A 586 -4.03 -15.32 -0.08
N GLU A 587 -3.17 -14.67 0.70
CA GLU A 587 -3.25 -14.67 2.17
C GLU A 587 -4.53 -13.98 2.65
N SER A 588 -5.00 -12.91 2.00
CA SER A 588 -6.27 -12.24 2.32
C SER A 588 -7.50 -13.11 2.06
N ILE A 589 -7.49 -13.95 1.02
CA ILE A 589 -8.57 -14.93 0.77
C ILE A 589 -8.64 -15.96 1.91
N PHE A 590 -7.49 -16.44 2.40
CA PHE A 590 -7.41 -17.34 3.55
C PHE A 590 -7.88 -16.64 4.84
N THR A 591 -7.26 -15.51 5.19
CA THR A 591 -7.55 -14.74 6.41
C THR A 591 -9.02 -14.38 6.51
N ARG A 592 -9.63 -13.89 5.42
CA ARG A 592 -11.05 -13.50 5.42
C ARG A 592 -12.01 -14.68 5.60
N ARG A 593 -11.63 -15.89 5.14
CA ARG A 593 -12.44 -17.12 5.30
C ARG A 593 -12.27 -17.73 6.68
N MET A 594 -11.03 -17.83 7.16
CA MET A 594 -10.67 -18.55 8.39
C MET A 594 -10.66 -17.67 9.64
N LYS A 595 -10.73 -16.34 9.49
CA LYS A 595 -10.68 -15.32 10.55
C LYS A 595 -9.46 -15.46 11.49
N LYS A 596 -8.35 -15.90 10.91
CA LYS A 596 -7.06 -16.16 11.56
C LYS A 596 -5.91 -15.81 10.60
N PRO A 597 -4.71 -15.46 11.10
CA PRO A 597 -3.55 -15.22 10.25
C PRO A 597 -3.16 -16.47 9.45
N CYS A 598 -2.57 -16.28 8.28
CA CYS A 598 -2.05 -17.37 7.46
C CYS A 598 -0.91 -18.09 8.20
N GLN A 599 -0.98 -19.42 8.30
CA GLN A 599 0.06 -20.20 8.97
C GLN A 599 1.35 -20.22 8.13
N TRP A 600 2.51 -20.24 8.80
CA TRP A 600 3.81 -20.08 8.14
C TRP A 600 4.07 -21.12 7.04
N TRP A 601 3.74 -22.39 7.29
CA TRP A 601 3.90 -23.48 6.30
C TRP A 601 2.97 -23.30 5.09
N LEU A 602 1.75 -22.79 5.31
CA LEU A 602 0.81 -22.48 4.23
C LEU A 602 1.30 -21.29 3.40
N ARG A 603 1.87 -20.26 4.05
CA ARG A 603 2.54 -19.13 3.39
C ARG A 603 3.69 -19.63 2.48
N VAL A 604 4.53 -20.57 2.96
CA VAL A 604 5.59 -21.20 2.14
C VAL A 604 5.01 -21.93 0.92
N ILE A 605 3.98 -22.77 1.11
CA ILE A 605 3.33 -23.51 0.00
C ILE A 605 2.71 -22.55 -1.01
N LEU A 606 1.94 -21.55 -0.58
CA LEU A 606 1.30 -20.58 -1.47
C LEU A 606 2.32 -19.82 -2.33
N ARG A 607 3.46 -19.43 -1.74
CA ARG A 607 4.53 -18.71 -2.43
C ARG A 607 5.29 -19.61 -3.42
N ALA A 608 5.55 -20.87 -3.05
CA ALA A 608 6.15 -21.86 -3.93
C ALA A 608 5.23 -22.20 -5.13
N VAL A 609 3.95 -22.51 -4.88
CA VAL A 609 2.95 -22.79 -5.93
C VAL A 609 2.81 -21.61 -6.88
N PHE A 610 2.80 -20.37 -6.37
CA PHE A 610 2.80 -19.18 -7.21
C PHE A 610 4.06 -19.08 -8.08
N GLY A 611 5.26 -19.22 -7.50
CA GLY A 611 6.51 -19.09 -8.23
C GLY A 611 6.71 -20.16 -9.30
N TYR A 612 6.40 -21.42 -9.01
CA TYR A 612 6.47 -22.50 -10.00
C TYR A 612 5.31 -22.45 -11.02
N GLY A 613 4.14 -21.94 -10.65
CA GLY A 613 3.07 -21.62 -11.61
C GLY A 613 3.48 -20.52 -12.60
N VAL A 614 4.18 -19.48 -12.11
CA VAL A 614 4.80 -18.44 -12.95
C VAL A 614 5.87 -19.02 -13.87
N PHE A 615 6.65 -20.02 -13.42
CA PHE A 615 7.57 -20.78 -14.28
C PHE A 615 6.85 -21.56 -15.38
N PHE A 616 5.77 -22.28 -15.09
CA PHE A 616 5.01 -22.99 -16.11
C PHE A 616 4.47 -22.04 -17.19
N LEU A 617 3.95 -20.87 -16.79
CA LEU A 617 3.52 -19.82 -17.72
C LEU A 617 4.67 -19.21 -18.53
N ALA A 618 5.86 -19.09 -17.93
CA ALA A 618 7.07 -18.62 -18.62
C ALA A 618 7.57 -19.59 -19.71
N VAL A 619 7.41 -20.90 -19.51
CA VAL A 619 7.71 -21.91 -20.53
C VAL A 619 6.67 -21.89 -21.66
N ALA A 620 5.40 -21.62 -21.33
CA ALA A 620 4.32 -21.57 -22.33
C ALA A 620 4.43 -20.40 -23.31
N ILE A 621 4.76 -19.18 -22.83
CA ILE A 621 4.64 -17.92 -23.59
C ILE A 621 5.84 -17.67 -24.53
N PRO A 622 5.64 -17.58 -25.86
CA PRO A 622 6.74 -17.38 -26.81
C PRO A 622 7.16 -15.91 -26.96
N SER A 623 8.19 -15.51 -26.20
CA SER A 623 8.86 -14.19 -26.25
C SER A 623 8.03 -12.97 -25.80
N ILE A 624 8.65 -12.06 -25.06
CA ILE A 624 7.99 -10.89 -24.44
C ILE A 624 7.96 -9.67 -25.36
N GLY A 625 8.93 -9.53 -26.28
CA GLY A 625 9.04 -8.36 -27.16
C GLY A 625 7.88 -8.24 -28.15
N SER A 626 7.46 -9.38 -28.71
CA SER A 626 6.35 -9.50 -29.66
C SER A 626 4.99 -9.15 -29.04
N VAL A 627 4.77 -9.49 -27.76
CA VAL A 627 3.52 -9.21 -27.04
C VAL A 627 3.50 -7.84 -26.36
N GLY A 628 4.64 -7.13 -26.29
CA GLY A 628 4.83 -5.90 -25.52
C GLY A 628 3.77 -4.81 -25.72
N GLY A 629 3.25 -4.63 -26.94
CA GLY A 629 2.21 -3.64 -27.20
C GLY A 629 0.83 -4.01 -26.65
N LEU A 630 0.39 -5.26 -26.84
CA LEU A 630 -0.83 -5.80 -26.19
C LEU A 630 -0.70 -5.69 -24.67
N VAL A 631 0.48 -6.07 -24.18
CA VAL A 631 0.86 -6.12 -22.77
C VAL A 631 0.82 -4.73 -22.13
N GLY A 632 1.26 -3.68 -22.85
CA GLY A 632 1.07 -2.29 -22.46
C GLY A 632 -0.40 -1.86 -22.48
N GLY A 633 -1.13 -2.19 -23.56
CA GLY A 633 -2.54 -1.85 -23.77
C GLY A 633 -3.48 -2.31 -22.65
N ILE A 634 -3.30 -3.54 -22.15
CA ILE A 634 -4.09 -4.09 -21.01
C ILE A 634 -3.79 -3.35 -19.69
N SER A 635 -2.56 -2.86 -19.50
CA SER A 635 -2.19 -2.13 -18.27
C SER A 635 -2.60 -0.65 -18.26
N LEU A 636 -2.79 -0.04 -19.44
CA LEU A 636 -3.11 1.40 -19.58
C LEU A 636 -4.29 1.92 -18.75
N PRO A 637 -5.41 1.19 -18.54
CA PRO A 637 -6.52 1.69 -17.73
C PRO A 637 -6.11 1.90 -16.27
N VAL A 638 -5.36 0.96 -15.69
CA VAL A 638 -4.88 1.05 -14.30
C VAL A 638 -3.83 2.15 -14.14
N THR A 639 -2.97 2.34 -15.13
CA THR A 639 -1.84 3.26 -15.02
C THR A 639 -2.19 4.71 -15.38
N LEU A 640 -2.99 4.94 -16.45
CA LEU A 640 -3.25 6.27 -17.01
C LEU A 640 -4.71 6.77 -16.88
N ALA A 641 -5.71 5.88 -16.74
CA ALA A 641 -7.12 6.27 -16.84
C ALA A 641 -7.89 6.26 -15.50
N TYR A 642 -7.90 5.12 -14.80
CA TYR A 642 -8.63 4.94 -13.54
C TYR A 642 -8.22 5.94 -12.43
N PRO A 643 -6.94 6.33 -12.26
CA PRO A 643 -6.56 7.34 -11.27
C PRO A 643 -7.27 8.68 -11.49
N CYS A 644 -7.47 9.09 -12.75
CA CYS A 644 -8.17 10.32 -13.10
C CYS A 644 -9.67 10.25 -12.74
N PHE A 645 -10.33 9.13 -13.04
CA PHE A 645 -11.74 8.93 -12.66
C PHE A 645 -11.95 8.80 -11.15
N MET A 646 -11.04 8.14 -10.43
CA MET A 646 -11.05 8.08 -8.97
C MET A 646 -10.83 9.47 -8.35
N TRP A 647 -9.93 10.30 -8.93
CA TRP A 647 -9.76 11.69 -8.49
C TRP A 647 -11.05 12.51 -8.64
N LEU A 648 -11.70 12.43 -9.81
CA LEU A 648 -12.97 13.11 -10.07
C LEU A 648 -14.08 12.70 -9.08
N ARG A 649 -14.15 11.41 -8.74
CA ARG A 649 -15.13 10.85 -7.78
C ARG A 649 -14.84 11.22 -6.33
N MET A 650 -13.60 11.10 -5.87
CA MET A 650 -13.23 11.28 -4.46
C MET A 650 -13.01 12.75 -4.10
N LYS A 651 -12.21 13.49 -4.88
CA LYS A 651 -11.87 14.89 -4.56
C LYS A 651 -12.88 15.90 -5.09
N LYS A 652 -13.83 15.47 -5.93
CA LYS A 652 -14.95 16.27 -6.47
C LYS A 652 -14.53 17.69 -6.88
N PRO A 653 -13.50 17.85 -7.74
CA PRO A 653 -13.01 19.17 -8.14
C PRO A 653 -14.14 20.00 -8.77
N LYS A 654 -14.08 21.34 -8.62
CA LYS A 654 -15.08 22.28 -9.16
C LYS A 654 -15.44 21.89 -10.61
N LYS A 655 -16.72 21.59 -10.86
CA LYS A 655 -17.24 21.26 -12.20
C LYS A 655 -16.80 22.34 -13.19
N TYR A 656 -16.38 21.92 -14.39
CA TYR A 656 -15.82 22.78 -15.44
C TYR A 656 -14.57 23.59 -15.04
N GLY A 657 -13.90 23.26 -13.93
CA GLY A 657 -12.58 23.78 -13.58
C GLY A 657 -11.43 23.06 -14.31
N LYS A 658 -10.24 23.66 -14.34
CA LYS A 658 -9.04 23.11 -15.02
C LYS A 658 -8.75 21.65 -14.64
N MET A 659 -8.73 21.32 -13.34
CA MET A 659 -8.51 19.94 -12.85
C MET A 659 -9.66 18.98 -13.19
N TRP A 660 -10.88 19.49 -13.39
CA TRP A 660 -12.02 18.65 -13.79
C TRP A 660 -11.89 18.25 -15.26
N TYR A 661 -11.60 19.21 -16.16
CA TYR A 661 -11.34 18.93 -17.57
C TYR A 661 -10.11 18.05 -17.78
N LEU A 662 -8.99 18.35 -17.11
CA LEU A 662 -7.74 17.59 -17.23
C LEU A 662 -7.95 16.09 -16.93
N ASN A 663 -8.64 15.76 -15.83
CA ASN A 663 -8.88 14.37 -15.47
C ASN A 663 -9.90 13.67 -16.38
N TRP A 664 -10.90 14.38 -16.92
CA TRP A 664 -11.81 13.79 -17.90
C TRP A 664 -11.12 13.51 -19.22
N VAL A 665 -10.35 14.46 -19.75
CA VAL A 665 -9.62 14.30 -21.02
C VAL A 665 -8.58 13.18 -20.90
N LEU A 666 -7.72 13.20 -19.88
CA LEU A 666 -6.74 12.13 -19.67
C LEU A 666 -7.45 10.78 -19.42
N GLY A 667 -8.47 10.74 -18.57
CA GLY A 667 -9.22 9.51 -18.29
C GLY A 667 -9.83 8.86 -19.55
N ILE A 668 -10.53 9.65 -20.37
CA ILE A 668 -11.17 9.16 -21.60
C ILE A 668 -10.11 8.75 -22.65
N THR A 669 -9.13 9.61 -22.91
CA THR A 669 -8.05 9.31 -23.88
C THR A 669 -7.28 8.05 -23.49
N GLY A 670 -7.03 7.83 -22.20
CA GLY A 670 -6.37 6.62 -21.71
C GLY A 670 -7.17 5.32 -21.95
N LEU A 671 -8.52 5.38 -21.86
CA LEU A 671 -9.38 4.24 -22.20
C LEU A 671 -9.44 4.00 -23.71
N ILE A 672 -9.61 5.05 -24.52
CA ILE A 672 -9.63 4.94 -25.99
C ILE A 672 -8.30 4.37 -26.47
N LEU A 673 -7.18 4.89 -25.96
CA LEU A 673 -5.85 4.38 -26.28
C LEU A 673 -5.72 2.91 -25.90
N SER A 674 -6.08 2.51 -24.67
CA SER A 674 -6.06 1.12 -24.22
C SER A 674 -6.76 0.15 -25.18
N VAL A 675 -8.00 0.47 -25.61
CA VAL A 675 -8.76 -0.37 -26.54
C VAL A 675 -8.04 -0.47 -27.90
N SER A 676 -7.59 0.66 -28.45
CA SER A 676 -6.85 0.69 -29.73
C SER A 676 -5.53 -0.09 -29.66
N LEU A 677 -4.81 -0.02 -28.52
CA LEU A 677 -3.56 -0.75 -28.32
C LEU A 677 -3.78 -2.25 -28.16
N MET A 678 -4.87 -2.65 -27.50
CA MET A 678 -5.25 -4.07 -27.40
C MET A 678 -5.62 -4.65 -28.78
N ALA A 679 -6.40 -3.92 -29.58
CA ALA A 679 -6.72 -4.32 -30.95
C ALA A 679 -5.45 -4.45 -31.83
N ALA A 680 -4.55 -3.46 -31.76
CA ALA A 680 -3.28 -3.49 -32.47
C ALA A 680 -2.37 -4.65 -32.03
N GLY A 681 -2.28 -4.90 -30.72
CA GLY A 681 -1.50 -6.01 -30.19
C GLY A 681 -2.01 -7.37 -30.65
N VAL A 682 -3.34 -7.57 -30.69
CA VAL A 682 -3.95 -8.80 -31.23
C VAL A 682 -3.68 -8.95 -32.74
N TYR A 683 -3.77 -7.86 -33.51
CA TYR A 683 -3.42 -7.87 -34.95
C TYR A 683 -1.96 -8.28 -35.17
N VAL A 684 -1.02 -7.64 -34.48
CA VAL A 684 0.43 -7.92 -34.61
C VAL A 684 0.79 -9.33 -34.16
N ILE A 685 0.10 -9.89 -33.17
CA ILE A 685 0.29 -11.30 -32.77
C ILE A 685 -0.21 -12.23 -33.87
N LYS A 686 -1.42 -12.01 -34.40
CA LYS A 686 -2.00 -12.82 -35.50
C LYS A 686 -1.12 -12.81 -36.76
N GLU A 687 -0.58 -11.64 -37.13
CA GLU A 687 0.34 -11.50 -38.28
C GLU A 687 1.64 -12.29 -38.09
N ASN A 688 2.05 -12.55 -36.84
CA ASN A 688 3.27 -13.28 -36.49
C ASN A 688 3.01 -14.71 -35.98
N ASP A 689 1.78 -15.22 -36.07
CA ASP A 689 1.35 -16.48 -35.43
C ASP A 689 2.19 -17.69 -35.86
N SER A 690 2.62 -17.74 -37.12
CA SER A 690 3.56 -18.74 -37.66
C SER A 690 4.93 -18.81 -36.96
N LYS A 691 5.27 -17.82 -36.12
CA LYS A 691 6.50 -17.75 -35.32
C LYS A 691 6.26 -18.04 -33.83
N PHE A 692 5.01 -18.07 -33.36
CA PHE A 692 4.64 -18.34 -31.97
C PHE A 692 4.56 -19.86 -31.70
N GLN A 693 5.71 -20.48 -31.50
CA GLN A 693 5.78 -21.87 -31.04
C GLN A 693 5.59 -21.96 -29.52
N TRP A 694 4.35 -22.20 -29.09
CA TRP A 694 3.98 -22.48 -27.69
C TRP A 694 4.84 -23.61 -27.10
N PHE A 695 5.22 -23.48 -25.83
CA PHE A 695 6.08 -24.44 -25.11
C PHE A 695 7.48 -24.67 -25.71
N LYS A 696 7.96 -23.78 -26.60
CA LYS A 696 9.32 -23.82 -27.17
C LYS A 696 10.07 -22.48 -26.94
N PRO A 697 10.47 -22.17 -25.69
CA PRO A 697 11.30 -21.00 -25.41
C PRO A 697 12.66 -21.11 -26.12
N LYS A 698 13.15 -19.98 -26.65
CA LYS A 698 14.38 -19.88 -27.47
C LYS A 698 15.51 -19.17 -26.70
#